data_AF-A0A9X0DPA7-F1
#
_entry.id   AF-A0A9X0DPA7-F1
#
_cell.length_a   1.000
_cell.length_b   1.000
_cell.length_c   1.000
_cell.angle_alpha   90.00
_cell.angle_beta   90.00
_cell.angle_gamma   90.00
#
_symmetry.space_group_name_H-M   'P 1'
#
loop_
_entity.id
_entity.type
_entity.pdbx_description
1 polymer ?
#
loop_
_entity_poly.entity_id
_entity_poly.type
_entity_poly.pdbx_seq_one_letter_code
_entity_poly.pdbx_strand_id
1 'polypeptide(L)'
;MKTAAILSVLSLAVESVYSQAAGYSQCGGSNWTGATTCVAGYVCQSQNAYYSQCLPGTATSVPTTLTTTTKSSTTSATSKPTTSTASSSKTSSAAASTVQSACTAAFTPVTASAAFAALSPGWNLGNTLDATPDEGSWNNPPVVPATFTAVRAEGFNSVRIPVTWAYHFVTSSPSWTVNTTWMDRVETVVDQALATGMYVILNVHHDSWIWADVSASGANLTMIEEKFSALWSQIGTRMRCKSSKLIFEPINEPPGTTQQNANELNKLNNIFLAAINQAGGYNPQRVVALSGLQMNSVYTEQWFTKPTTYTSQPWGLEFHYYSPYSFIFNAWGDTIWGSDADKATLTEDFQLFAGNFSGIPTMIGEWQATPVNVAEPGARWRYTDYFVKTARSFGFAHVLWDNGLDFLDRNTNTWYDPISMSVLFNAAKGVSNSLPDGTVDTSATSQNTSAYLFHKVGDPVIAQSLPFLLNGNTLTSIKTSTGTTLATTSYSMSSAGVLTFTQAYLSTLYSSTTAPGIKVTLSLTFSAGSPSQIQVVQWATPTLSQTSFSKQTSSDLTIPINYAGLSEVAAVKALNADGSYMVSGDSWTQYLGPLEQARWTYASWTTSSAGLTIPVSGLQVIASTGQTDILTLEFFPRILGQNSVNITFT
;
A
#
# COMPACT_ATOMS: atom_id res chain seq x y z
N MET A 1 -52.27 -56.08 -27.39
CA MET A 1 -51.28 -56.75 -28.26
C MET A 1 -49.92 -56.16 -27.96
N LYS A 2 -48.93 -57.04 -27.77
CA LYS A 2 -47.54 -56.72 -27.40
C LYS A 2 -46.81 -56.02 -28.55
N THR A 3 -45.92 -55.10 -28.25
CA THR A 3 -44.61 -54.98 -28.93
C THR A 3 -43.67 -54.15 -28.05
N ALA A 4 -42.59 -54.80 -27.61
CA ALA A 4 -41.49 -54.20 -26.88
C ALA A 4 -40.43 -53.73 -27.89
N ALA A 5 -39.88 -52.53 -27.69
CA ALA A 5 -38.68 -52.07 -28.37
C ALA A 5 -37.61 -51.78 -27.32
N ILE A 6 -36.51 -52.51 -27.42
CA ILE A 6 -35.31 -52.45 -26.60
C ILE A 6 -34.54 -51.18 -27.01
N LEU A 7 -34.28 -50.26 -26.07
CA LEU A 7 -33.39 -49.12 -26.27
C LEU A 7 -32.03 -49.45 -25.62
N SER A 8 -31.03 -49.69 -26.46
CA SER A 8 -29.63 -49.88 -26.07
C SER A 8 -29.02 -48.54 -25.70
N VAL A 9 -28.45 -48.45 -24.49
CA VAL A 9 -27.66 -47.33 -24.00
C VAL A 9 -26.31 -47.32 -24.72
N LEU A 10 -25.98 -46.22 -25.42
CA LEU A 10 -24.62 -45.95 -25.92
C LEU A 10 -24.01 -44.83 -25.07
N SER A 11 -23.24 -45.21 -24.05
CA SER A 11 -22.44 -44.29 -23.26
C SER A 11 -21.21 -43.86 -24.07
N LEU A 12 -21.19 -42.60 -24.53
CA LEU A 12 -19.98 -41.96 -25.05
C LEU A 12 -19.04 -41.67 -23.88
N ALA A 13 -17.98 -42.47 -23.75
CA ALA A 13 -16.84 -42.11 -22.91
C ALA A 13 -16.07 -40.99 -23.62
N VAL A 14 -16.15 -39.78 -23.09
CA VAL A 14 -15.27 -38.67 -23.48
C VAL A 14 -13.92 -38.90 -22.81
N GLU A 15 -12.98 -39.49 -23.54
CA GLU A 15 -11.58 -39.50 -23.11
C GLU A 15 -11.06 -38.06 -23.19
N SER A 16 -10.78 -37.48 -22.03
CA SER A 16 -10.17 -36.15 -21.92
C SER A 16 -8.70 -36.28 -22.33
N VAL A 17 -8.34 -35.82 -23.52
CA VAL A 17 -6.94 -35.68 -23.93
C VAL A 17 -6.36 -34.46 -23.21
N TYR A 18 -5.61 -34.68 -22.14
CA TYR A 18 -4.90 -33.61 -21.47
C TYR A 18 -3.76 -33.09 -22.38
N SER A 19 -3.78 -31.78 -22.64
CA SER A 19 -2.66 -31.02 -23.23
C SER A 19 -1.35 -31.32 -22.48
N GLN A 20 -0.19 -31.29 -23.16
CA GLN A 20 1.12 -31.39 -22.50
C GLN A 20 1.28 -30.28 -21.43
N ALA A 21 1.91 -30.60 -20.31
CA ALA A 21 2.25 -29.67 -19.25
C ALA A 21 3.36 -28.72 -19.73
N ALA A 22 3.17 -27.41 -19.51
CA ALA A 22 4.19 -26.41 -19.84
C ALA A 22 5.48 -26.64 -19.03
N GLY A 23 6.60 -26.06 -19.46
CA GLY A 23 7.85 -26.12 -18.72
C GLY A 23 7.64 -25.68 -17.28
N TYR A 24 8.21 -26.41 -16.32
CA TYR A 24 8.08 -26.20 -14.88
C TYR A 24 6.68 -26.42 -14.29
N SER A 25 5.69 -26.85 -15.07
CA SER A 25 4.36 -27.21 -14.55
C SER A 25 4.36 -28.59 -13.91
N GLN A 26 3.37 -28.84 -13.05
CA GLN A 26 3.16 -30.17 -12.46
C GLN A 26 2.78 -31.17 -13.56
N CYS A 27 3.40 -32.35 -13.51
CA CYS A 27 3.19 -33.43 -14.47
C CYS A 27 2.94 -34.79 -13.80
N GLY A 28 2.73 -34.84 -12.49
CA GLY A 28 2.48 -36.08 -11.76
C GLY A 28 2.37 -35.91 -10.25
N GLY A 29 2.01 -36.98 -9.56
CA GLY A 29 1.79 -37.04 -8.11
C GLY A 29 0.56 -37.90 -7.75
N SER A 30 0.51 -38.45 -6.52
CA SER A 30 -0.50 -39.45 -6.12
C SER A 30 -1.97 -39.05 -6.24
N ASN A 31 -2.30 -37.77 -6.47
CA ASN A 31 -3.67 -37.29 -6.72
C ASN A 31 -3.77 -36.36 -7.95
N TRP A 32 -2.75 -36.36 -8.81
CA TRP A 32 -2.71 -35.49 -9.98
C TRP A 32 -3.59 -36.06 -11.11
N THR A 33 -4.62 -35.32 -11.51
CA THR A 33 -5.51 -35.68 -12.62
C THR A 33 -5.21 -34.92 -13.91
N GLY A 34 -4.23 -34.01 -13.91
CA GLY A 34 -3.85 -33.21 -15.07
C GLY A 34 -2.85 -33.88 -15.99
N ALA A 35 -2.20 -33.08 -16.83
CA ALA A 35 -1.24 -33.52 -17.84
C ALA A 35 -0.07 -34.33 -17.24
N THR A 36 0.24 -35.50 -17.80
CA THR A 36 1.34 -36.36 -17.30
C THR A 36 2.58 -36.36 -18.19
N THR A 37 2.53 -35.63 -19.31
CA THR A 37 3.62 -35.46 -20.26
C THR A 37 3.96 -33.99 -20.42
N CYS A 38 5.25 -33.69 -20.55
CA CYS A 38 5.76 -32.33 -20.64
C CYS A 38 5.92 -31.87 -22.09
N VAL A 39 5.92 -30.56 -22.32
CA VAL A 39 6.31 -29.97 -23.61
C VAL A 39 7.72 -30.37 -24.04
N ALA A 40 7.97 -30.35 -25.34
CA ALA A 40 9.26 -30.73 -25.92
C ALA A 40 10.44 -29.99 -25.25
N GLY A 41 11.50 -30.73 -24.92
CA GLY A 41 12.67 -30.23 -24.18
C GLY A 41 12.57 -30.37 -22.66
N TYR A 42 11.42 -30.82 -22.14
CA TYR A 42 11.20 -31.05 -20.70
C TYR A 42 10.81 -32.51 -20.43
N VAL A 43 11.22 -33.03 -19.27
CA VAL A 43 10.93 -34.39 -18.80
C VAL A 43 10.25 -34.31 -17.44
N CYS A 44 9.21 -35.12 -17.24
CA CYS A 44 8.52 -35.18 -15.97
C CYS A 44 9.40 -35.88 -14.92
N GLN A 45 9.84 -35.15 -13.90
CA GLN A 45 10.70 -35.68 -12.84
C GLN A 45 9.94 -35.69 -11.51
N SER A 46 9.94 -36.84 -10.83
CA SER A 46 9.34 -36.98 -9.51
C SER A 46 10.18 -36.27 -8.45
N GLN A 47 9.54 -35.36 -7.70
CA GLN A 47 10.17 -34.67 -6.57
C GLN A 47 9.80 -35.37 -5.25
N ASN A 48 8.56 -35.83 -5.15
CA ASN A 48 8.08 -36.68 -4.07
C ASN A 48 6.82 -37.44 -4.52
N ALA A 49 6.23 -38.23 -3.62
CA ALA A 49 5.04 -39.04 -3.91
C ALA A 49 3.83 -38.22 -4.42
N TYR A 50 3.69 -36.98 -3.99
CA TYR A 50 2.54 -36.13 -4.31
C TYR A 50 2.81 -35.13 -5.44
N TYR A 51 4.06 -35.00 -5.90
CA TYR A 51 4.44 -33.97 -6.86
C TYR A 51 5.58 -34.40 -7.80
N SER A 52 5.34 -34.23 -9.10
CA SER A 52 6.32 -34.36 -10.19
C SER A 52 6.25 -33.13 -11.08
N GLN A 53 7.39 -32.65 -11.58
CA GLN A 53 7.48 -31.39 -12.33
C GLN A 53 8.20 -31.56 -13.66
N CYS A 54 7.77 -30.82 -14.68
CA CYS A 54 8.46 -30.72 -15.95
C CYS A 54 9.77 -29.94 -15.82
N LEU A 55 10.91 -30.60 -15.96
CA LEU A 55 12.23 -29.95 -15.91
C LEU A 55 13.00 -30.15 -17.23
N PRO A 56 13.87 -29.21 -17.64
CA PRO A 56 14.63 -29.34 -18.88
C PRO A 56 15.45 -30.65 -18.92
N GLY A 57 15.33 -31.39 -20.02
CA GLY A 57 16.07 -32.65 -20.21
C GLY A 57 15.76 -33.32 -21.54
N THR A 58 16.69 -34.09 -22.06
CA THR A 58 16.50 -34.92 -23.26
C THR A 58 16.00 -36.31 -22.86
N ALA A 59 14.82 -36.71 -23.36
CA ALA A 59 14.18 -37.96 -23.02
C ALA A 59 15.02 -39.19 -23.44
N THR A 60 15.45 -40.00 -22.47
CA THR A 60 15.84 -41.40 -22.70
C THR A 60 14.74 -42.32 -22.20
N SER A 61 14.31 -43.21 -23.08
CA SER A 61 13.13 -44.05 -22.95
C SER A 61 13.36 -45.35 -22.15
N VAL A 62 12.22 -45.90 -21.68
CA VAL A 62 11.88 -47.31 -21.33
C VAL A 62 12.23 -47.80 -19.89
N PRO A 63 11.53 -48.82 -19.32
CA PRO A 63 10.17 -48.82 -18.74
C PRO A 63 10.08 -49.34 -17.29
N THR A 64 8.87 -49.19 -16.74
CA THR A 64 8.31 -49.70 -15.48
C THR A 64 8.45 -51.22 -15.27
N THR A 65 8.82 -51.63 -14.05
CA THR A 65 8.42 -52.93 -13.48
C THR A 65 8.02 -52.79 -12.02
N LEU A 66 6.78 -53.20 -11.72
CA LEU A 66 6.23 -53.41 -10.38
C LEU A 66 6.87 -54.64 -9.73
N THR A 67 7.22 -54.61 -8.44
CA THR A 67 7.03 -55.76 -7.54
C THR A 67 7.13 -55.42 -6.05
N THR A 68 6.30 -56.16 -5.32
CA THR A 68 5.94 -56.23 -3.90
C THR A 68 7.04 -56.68 -2.92
N THR A 69 6.92 -56.17 -1.69
CA THR A 69 7.22 -56.75 -0.35
C THR A 69 8.30 -57.84 -0.20
N THR A 70 9.22 -57.68 0.75
CA THR A 70 9.31 -58.50 2.00
C THR A 70 10.49 -58.12 2.90
N LYS A 71 10.27 -58.38 4.19
CA LYS A 71 11.15 -58.28 5.37
C LYS A 71 12.04 -59.54 5.43
N SER A 72 13.35 -59.45 5.72
CA SER A 72 14.05 -60.26 6.73
C SER A 72 15.60 -60.07 6.76
N SER A 73 16.10 -59.77 7.95
CA SER A 73 17.20 -60.38 8.73
C SER A 73 18.61 -60.73 8.16
N THR A 74 19.59 -60.41 9.02
CA THR A 74 20.89 -61.07 9.32
C THR A 74 22.03 -60.90 8.29
N THR A 75 23.26 -60.55 8.65
CA THR A 75 24.13 -61.27 9.59
C THR A 75 25.30 -60.42 10.09
N SER A 76 25.72 -60.76 11.32
CA SER A 76 26.90 -60.29 12.04
C SER A 76 28.23 -60.71 11.38
N ALA A 77 29.26 -59.89 11.55
CA ALA A 77 30.65 -60.34 11.58
C ALA A 77 31.36 -59.71 12.77
N THR A 78 31.74 -60.59 13.70
CA THR A 78 32.43 -60.32 14.96
C THR A 78 33.94 -60.34 14.73
N SER A 79 34.70 -59.39 15.27
CA SER A 79 36.07 -59.64 15.72
C SER A 79 36.38 -58.86 16.99
N LYS A 80 37.00 -59.56 17.94
CA LYS A 80 37.22 -59.23 19.35
C LYS A 80 38.67 -58.70 19.53
N PRO A 81 39.14 -58.37 20.75
CA PRO A 81 39.44 -57.02 21.20
C PRO A 81 40.95 -56.76 21.30
N THR A 82 41.35 -55.50 21.47
CA THR A 82 42.67 -55.20 22.03
C THR A 82 42.58 -54.00 22.95
N THR A 83 42.90 -54.26 24.22
CA THR A 83 42.96 -53.34 25.34
C THR A 83 44.22 -52.48 25.23
N SER A 84 44.10 -51.15 25.35
CA SER A 84 45.14 -50.35 26.00
C SER A 84 44.61 -48.97 26.44
N THR A 85 44.68 -48.77 27.76
CA THR A 85 45.04 -47.53 28.49
C THR A 85 44.46 -46.18 28.07
N ALA A 86 43.61 -45.67 28.97
CA ALA A 86 43.29 -44.25 29.09
C ALA A 86 44.53 -43.41 29.40
N SER A 87 44.68 -42.28 28.69
CA SER A 87 45.43 -41.13 29.17
C SER A 87 44.75 -39.85 28.69
N SER A 88 44.48 -38.98 29.65
CA SER A 88 43.81 -37.70 29.51
C SER A 88 44.65 -36.70 28.71
N SER A 89 44.08 -36.13 27.65
CA SER A 89 44.58 -34.91 27.04
C SER A 89 43.43 -33.95 26.76
N LYS A 90 43.45 -32.80 27.45
CA LYS A 90 42.60 -31.64 27.15
C LYS A 90 42.98 -31.15 25.76
N THR A 91 42.08 -31.33 24.79
CA THR A 91 42.23 -30.75 23.46
C THR A 91 41.28 -29.56 23.39
N SER A 92 41.87 -28.36 23.40
CA SER A 92 41.18 -27.12 23.06
C SER A 92 40.73 -27.20 21.60
N SER A 93 39.43 -27.30 21.37
CA SER A 93 38.86 -27.11 20.03
C SER A 93 39.00 -25.65 19.65
N ALA A 94 40.06 -25.33 18.91
CA ALA A 94 40.13 -24.10 18.14
C ALA A 94 38.97 -24.13 17.13
N ALA A 95 37.96 -23.31 17.38
CA ALA A 95 36.92 -23.01 16.41
C ALA A 95 37.61 -22.46 15.16
N ALA A 96 37.41 -23.12 14.02
CA ALA A 96 37.84 -22.61 12.73
C ALA A 96 37.12 -21.29 12.49
N SER A 97 37.81 -20.17 12.68
CA SER A 97 37.34 -18.87 12.22
C SER A 97 37.33 -18.90 10.70
N THR A 98 36.16 -19.06 10.09
CA THR A 98 35.95 -18.66 8.71
C THR A 98 36.30 -17.18 8.64
N VAL A 99 37.43 -16.86 8.00
CA VAL A 99 37.83 -15.47 7.76
C VAL A 99 36.79 -14.88 6.82
N GLN A 100 35.82 -14.18 7.40
CA GLN A 100 34.75 -13.50 6.69
C GLN A 100 35.41 -12.47 5.75
N SER A 101 35.15 -12.56 4.45
CA SER A 101 35.78 -11.68 3.46
C SER A 101 35.55 -10.22 3.81
N ALA A 102 36.64 -9.46 3.97
CA ALA A 102 36.60 -8.06 4.32
C ALA A 102 35.93 -7.23 3.20
N CYS A 103 35.10 -6.27 3.58
CA CYS A 103 34.53 -5.31 2.63
C CYS A 103 35.64 -4.44 2.03
N THR A 104 35.66 -4.29 0.71
CA THR A 104 36.74 -3.60 -0.02
C THR A 104 36.40 -2.17 -0.43
N ALA A 105 35.11 -1.85 -0.59
CA ALA A 105 34.64 -0.51 -0.94
C ALA A 105 34.67 0.43 0.28
N ALA A 106 35.07 1.68 0.14
CA ALA A 106 35.08 2.63 1.26
C ALA A 106 33.67 2.83 1.85
N PHE A 107 33.55 2.79 3.18
CA PHE A 107 32.33 3.13 3.90
C PHE A 107 32.50 4.48 4.58
N THR A 108 31.56 5.39 4.36
CA THR A 108 31.53 6.69 5.04
C THR A 108 30.40 6.65 6.06
N PRO A 109 30.71 6.48 7.37
CA PRO A 109 29.69 6.51 8.41
C PRO A 109 28.91 7.82 8.39
N VAL A 110 27.62 7.74 8.68
CA VAL A 110 26.71 8.89 8.81
C VAL A 110 26.05 8.82 10.18
N THR A 111 25.77 9.99 10.78
CA THR A 111 24.99 10.02 12.02
C THR A 111 23.53 9.67 11.72
N ALA A 112 22.81 9.15 12.73
CA ALA A 112 21.38 8.89 12.57
C ALA A 112 20.60 10.16 12.20
N SER A 113 20.90 11.29 12.84
CA SER A 113 20.25 12.58 12.52
C SER A 113 20.48 13.01 11.07
N ALA A 114 21.70 12.86 10.55
CA ALA A 114 22.01 13.21 9.16
C ALA A 114 21.34 12.27 8.16
N ALA A 115 21.32 10.96 8.46
CA ALA A 115 20.65 9.98 7.60
C ALA A 115 19.14 10.22 7.55
N PHE A 116 18.48 10.38 8.70
CA PHE A 116 17.04 10.62 8.77
C PHE A 116 16.66 11.95 8.09
N ALA A 117 17.41 13.03 8.34
CA ALA A 117 17.15 14.31 7.67
C ALA A 117 17.27 14.21 6.13
N ALA A 118 18.07 13.29 5.61
CA ALA A 118 18.24 13.07 4.18
C ALA A 118 17.19 12.16 3.54
N LEU A 119 16.27 11.57 4.32
CA LEU A 119 15.19 10.73 3.79
C LEU A 119 14.07 11.55 3.14
N SER A 120 13.76 12.73 3.68
CA SER A 120 12.59 13.49 3.22
C SER A 120 12.83 14.22 1.89
N PRO A 121 11.86 14.21 0.96
CA PRO A 121 10.71 13.30 0.94
C PRO A 121 11.13 11.90 0.46
N GLY A 122 10.55 10.86 1.06
CA GLY A 122 10.72 9.46 0.65
C GLY A 122 9.48 8.88 -0.03
N TRP A 123 9.65 7.73 -0.70
CA TRP A 123 8.58 6.99 -1.39
C TRP A 123 8.66 5.49 -1.07
N ASN A 124 7.53 4.82 -0.86
CA ASN A 124 7.46 3.36 -0.64
C ASN A 124 7.26 2.62 -1.97
N LEU A 125 8.03 1.55 -2.19
CA LEU A 125 7.79 0.56 -3.23
C LEU A 125 6.74 -0.46 -2.75
N GLY A 126 5.53 0.01 -2.43
CA GLY A 126 4.48 -0.84 -1.85
C GLY A 126 3.94 -1.88 -2.84
N ASN A 127 3.35 -2.95 -2.31
CA ASN A 127 2.72 -4.06 -3.04
C ASN A 127 3.63 -4.66 -4.14
N THR A 128 4.92 -4.78 -3.86
CA THR A 128 5.96 -5.25 -4.77
C THR A 128 6.65 -6.48 -4.18
N LEU A 129 7.75 -6.31 -3.43
CA LEU A 129 8.47 -7.40 -2.78
C LEU A 129 7.79 -7.82 -1.46
N ASP A 130 6.88 -7.00 -0.96
CA ASP A 130 5.97 -7.26 0.14
C ASP A 130 4.75 -8.07 -0.26
N ALA A 131 4.45 -8.19 -1.56
CA ALA A 131 3.35 -9.01 -2.05
C ALA A 131 3.51 -10.49 -1.64
N THR A 132 2.39 -11.18 -1.51
CA THR A 132 2.34 -12.58 -1.08
C THR A 132 1.72 -13.48 -2.16
N PRO A 133 2.33 -14.65 -2.48
CA PRO A 133 3.59 -15.17 -1.93
C PRO A 133 4.86 -14.59 -2.54
N ASP A 134 4.84 -14.08 -3.78
CA ASP A 134 6.02 -13.64 -4.53
C ASP A 134 5.86 -12.19 -5.05
N GLU A 135 6.97 -11.55 -5.44
CA GLU A 135 6.94 -10.33 -6.25
C GLU A 135 6.13 -10.55 -7.53
N GLY A 136 5.12 -9.71 -7.76
CA GLY A 136 4.19 -9.90 -8.87
C GLY A 136 2.86 -10.58 -8.51
N SER A 137 2.70 -11.05 -7.28
CA SER A 137 1.48 -11.78 -6.86
C SER A 137 0.28 -10.87 -6.61
N TRP A 138 0.53 -9.58 -6.35
CA TRP A 138 -0.50 -8.56 -6.18
C TRP A 138 -0.61 -7.67 -7.43
N ASN A 139 -0.97 -6.40 -7.29
CA ASN A 139 -1.33 -5.52 -8.41
C ASN A 139 -0.14 -5.01 -9.24
N ASN A 140 1.11 -5.19 -8.80
CA ASN A 140 2.29 -4.70 -9.51
C ASN A 140 3.07 -5.83 -10.15
N PRO A 141 3.63 -5.65 -11.37
CA PRO A 141 4.66 -6.54 -11.88
C PRO A 141 5.99 -6.37 -11.12
N PRO A 142 6.96 -7.28 -11.31
CA PRO A 142 8.30 -7.10 -10.78
C PRO A 142 8.91 -5.74 -11.15
N VAL A 143 9.51 -5.07 -10.17
CA VAL A 143 10.04 -3.70 -10.36
C VAL A 143 11.22 -3.69 -11.34
N VAL A 144 11.30 -2.62 -12.13
CA VAL A 144 12.36 -2.37 -13.11
C VAL A 144 13.19 -1.13 -12.74
N PRO A 145 14.47 -1.03 -13.15
CA PRO A 145 15.34 0.11 -12.82
C PRO A 145 14.79 1.49 -13.20
N ALA A 146 13.98 1.56 -14.27
CA ALA A 146 13.37 2.80 -14.74
C ALA A 146 12.42 3.41 -13.69
N THR A 147 11.77 2.59 -12.86
CA THR A 147 10.90 3.05 -11.78
C THR A 147 11.69 3.90 -10.78
N PHE A 148 12.86 3.45 -10.32
CA PHE A 148 13.69 4.23 -9.39
C PHE A 148 14.23 5.51 -10.03
N THR A 149 14.51 5.47 -11.34
CA THR A 149 14.94 6.67 -12.08
C THR A 149 13.81 7.70 -12.14
N ALA A 150 12.57 7.27 -12.38
CA ALA A 150 11.39 8.14 -12.37
C ALA A 150 11.14 8.74 -10.98
N VAL A 151 11.17 7.92 -9.93
CA VAL A 151 11.01 8.37 -8.54
C VAL A 151 12.09 9.39 -8.16
N ARG A 152 13.35 9.15 -8.54
CA ARG A 152 14.44 10.11 -8.31
C ARG A 152 14.27 11.40 -9.12
N ALA A 153 13.83 11.30 -10.37
CA ALA A 153 13.63 12.44 -11.26
C ALA A 153 12.49 13.35 -10.78
N GLU A 154 11.45 12.78 -10.17
CA GLU A 154 10.37 13.54 -9.55
C GLU A 154 10.86 14.40 -8.37
N GLY A 155 11.84 13.89 -7.62
CA GLY A 155 12.52 14.65 -6.56
C GLY A 155 12.64 13.94 -5.21
N PHE A 156 12.25 12.67 -5.12
CA PHE A 156 12.40 11.88 -3.89
C PHE A 156 13.88 11.64 -3.54
N ASN A 157 14.19 11.66 -2.24
CA ASN A 157 15.53 11.47 -1.70
C ASN A 157 15.78 10.06 -1.15
N SER A 158 14.72 9.33 -0.81
CA SER A 158 14.80 7.95 -0.37
C SER A 158 13.69 7.07 -0.95
N VAL A 159 13.96 5.77 -0.97
CA VAL A 159 12.95 4.74 -1.21
C VAL A 159 12.93 3.75 -0.05
N ARG A 160 11.73 3.43 0.44
CA ARG A 160 11.50 2.30 1.35
C ARG A 160 11.06 1.10 0.53
N ILE A 161 11.75 -0.03 0.73
CA ILE A 161 11.55 -1.28 0.01
C ILE A 161 10.98 -2.29 1.01
N PRO A 162 9.65 -2.36 1.13
CA PRO A 162 9.01 -3.36 1.97
C PRO A 162 9.21 -4.76 1.35
N VAL A 163 9.58 -5.76 2.17
CA VAL A 163 9.84 -7.13 1.69
C VAL A 163 9.20 -8.16 2.62
N THR A 164 8.40 -9.06 2.06
CA THR A 164 7.86 -10.22 2.78
C THR A 164 8.75 -11.44 2.55
N TRP A 165 9.23 -12.06 3.62
CA TRP A 165 10.18 -13.19 3.55
C TRP A 165 9.52 -14.54 3.83
N ALA A 166 8.32 -14.53 4.39
CA ALA A 166 7.62 -15.68 4.97
C ALA A 166 7.53 -16.91 4.05
N TYR A 167 7.40 -16.70 2.74
CA TYR A 167 7.22 -17.76 1.73
C TYR A 167 8.54 -18.23 1.09
N HIS A 168 9.67 -17.64 1.48
CA HIS A 168 10.96 -17.87 0.84
C HIS A 168 11.96 -18.59 1.74
N PHE A 169 11.52 -19.26 2.80
CA PHE A 169 12.36 -20.14 3.61
C PHE A 169 12.41 -21.55 2.98
N VAL A 170 13.62 -22.07 2.71
CA VAL A 170 13.84 -23.40 2.12
C VAL A 170 14.21 -24.47 3.14
N THR A 171 14.51 -24.05 4.36
CA THR A 171 14.70 -24.96 5.51
C THR A 171 13.92 -24.46 6.72
N SER A 172 13.71 -25.35 7.68
CA SER A 172 13.12 -25.05 8.98
C SER A 172 14.20 -24.80 10.05
N SER A 173 13.75 -24.70 11.30
CA SER A 173 14.59 -24.64 12.50
C SER A 173 15.75 -25.65 12.47
N PRO A 174 16.96 -25.27 12.92
CA PRO A 174 17.32 -23.95 13.45
C PRO A 174 17.82 -22.98 12.38
N SER A 175 17.99 -23.45 11.14
CA SER A 175 18.73 -22.71 10.11
C SER A 175 17.89 -21.63 9.42
N TRP A 176 16.60 -21.89 9.18
CA TRP A 176 15.69 -20.95 8.50
C TRP A 176 16.33 -20.31 7.26
N THR A 177 16.91 -21.13 6.39
CA THR A 177 17.67 -20.68 5.22
C THR A 177 16.71 -20.00 4.25
N VAL A 178 17.02 -18.76 3.86
CA VAL A 178 16.27 -18.04 2.83
C VAL A 178 16.70 -18.54 1.46
N ASN A 179 15.73 -18.70 0.56
CA ASN A 179 15.93 -19.04 -0.83
C ASN A 179 16.94 -18.05 -1.47
N THR A 180 18.01 -18.57 -2.05
CA THR A 180 19.08 -17.74 -2.59
C THR A 180 18.60 -16.85 -3.74
N THR A 181 17.72 -17.35 -4.61
CA THR A 181 17.12 -16.56 -5.71
C THR A 181 16.33 -15.37 -5.18
N TRP A 182 15.57 -15.55 -4.09
CA TRP A 182 14.86 -14.44 -3.45
C TRP A 182 15.82 -13.42 -2.84
N MET A 183 16.83 -13.88 -2.09
CA MET A 183 17.86 -12.98 -1.52
C MET A 183 18.62 -12.21 -2.61
N ASP A 184 18.97 -12.86 -3.73
CA ASP A 184 19.61 -12.23 -4.89
C ASP A 184 18.70 -11.20 -5.55
N ARG A 185 17.38 -11.48 -5.63
CA ARG A 185 16.40 -10.54 -6.16
C ARG A 185 16.28 -9.30 -5.28
N VAL A 186 16.13 -9.47 -3.97
CA VAL A 186 16.05 -8.34 -3.02
C VAL A 186 17.32 -7.49 -3.09
N GLU A 187 18.51 -8.11 -3.11
CA GLU A 187 19.78 -7.39 -3.29
C GLU A 187 19.85 -6.60 -4.60
N THR A 188 19.37 -7.19 -5.70
CA THR A 188 19.32 -6.52 -7.01
C THR A 188 18.46 -5.26 -6.94
N VAL A 189 17.29 -5.32 -6.31
CA VAL A 189 16.38 -4.18 -6.18
C VAL A 189 16.97 -3.10 -5.28
N VAL A 190 17.61 -3.48 -4.16
CA VAL A 190 18.35 -2.56 -3.28
C VAL A 190 19.48 -1.86 -4.04
N ASP A 191 20.26 -2.59 -4.83
CA ASP A 191 21.36 -2.02 -5.62
C ASP A 191 20.87 -1.05 -6.70
N GLN A 192 19.76 -1.38 -7.37
CA GLN A 192 19.13 -0.49 -8.37
C GLN A 192 18.68 0.82 -7.73
N ALA A 193 18.06 0.76 -6.55
CA ALA A 193 17.67 1.94 -5.81
C ALA A 193 18.89 2.77 -5.36
N LEU A 194 19.89 2.14 -4.75
CA LEU A 194 21.13 2.81 -4.31
C LEU A 194 21.89 3.47 -5.47
N ALA A 195 21.86 2.87 -6.67
CA ALA A 195 22.52 3.40 -7.87
C ALA A 195 21.98 4.76 -8.33
N THR A 196 20.75 5.12 -7.94
CA THR A 196 20.17 6.45 -8.19
C THR A 196 20.70 7.53 -7.23
N GLY A 197 21.46 7.13 -6.21
CA GLY A 197 21.95 8.00 -5.16
C GLY A 197 20.93 8.26 -4.03
N MET A 198 19.75 7.66 -4.08
CA MET A 198 18.77 7.71 -2.99
C MET A 198 19.25 6.95 -1.74
N TYR A 199 18.73 7.34 -0.58
CA TYR A 199 18.74 6.45 0.59
C TYR A 199 17.76 5.29 0.38
N VAL A 200 18.06 4.14 0.96
CA VAL A 200 17.22 2.93 0.87
C VAL A 200 16.91 2.42 2.26
N ILE A 201 15.64 2.20 2.56
CA ILE A 201 15.18 1.54 3.79
C ILE A 201 14.73 0.14 3.41
N LEU A 202 15.36 -0.90 3.97
CA LEU A 202 15.01 -2.30 3.73
C LEU A 202 14.47 -2.91 5.02
N ASN A 203 13.35 -3.64 4.93
CA ASN A 203 12.71 -4.23 6.09
C ASN A 203 12.34 -5.71 5.94
N VAL A 204 11.65 -6.17 6.97
CA VAL A 204 10.83 -7.39 7.03
C VAL A 204 9.37 -6.91 7.18
N HIS A 205 8.48 -7.23 6.25
CA HIS A 205 7.21 -6.51 6.10
C HIS A 205 5.99 -7.28 6.66
N HIS A 206 5.27 -8.03 5.82
CA HIS A 206 4.06 -8.76 6.25
C HIS A 206 4.34 -10.02 7.08
N ASP A 207 5.62 -10.38 7.23
CA ASP A 207 6.06 -11.36 8.21
C ASP A 207 5.50 -11.09 9.62
N SER A 208 5.23 -9.82 9.95
CA SER A 208 4.66 -9.36 11.22
C SER A 208 3.34 -10.01 11.60
N TRP A 209 2.45 -10.28 10.64
CA TRP A 209 1.19 -10.99 10.88
C TRP A 209 1.19 -12.42 10.32
N ILE A 210 2.17 -12.79 9.48
CA ILE A 210 2.25 -14.15 8.94
C ILE A 210 2.89 -15.13 9.93
N TRP A 211 4.00 -14.76 10.58
CA TRP A 211 4.68 -15.67 11.53
C TRP A 211 5.29 -14.99 12.74
N ALA A 212 5.50 -13.67 12.71
CA ALA A 212 6.16 -12.91 13.78
C ALA A 212 5.17 -12.18 14.71
N ASP A 213 3.89 -12.56 14.70
CA ASP A 213 2.88 -11.97 15.59
C ASP A 213 3.09 -12.45 17.03
N VAL A 214 3.73 -11.61 17.84
CA VAL A 214 3.97 -11.85 19.27
C VAL A 214 2.71 -11.67 20.13
N SER A 215 1.63 -11.13 19.57
CA SER A 215 0.36 -10.90 20.24
C SER A 215 -0.65 -12.02 20.01
N ALA A 216 -0.42 -12.88 19.02
CA ALA A 216 -1.27 -14.02 18.72
C ALA A 216 -1.41 -14.97 19.92
N SER A 217 -2.63 -15.45 20.14
CA SER A 217 -2.91 -16.44 21.18
C SER A 217 -2.11 -17.73 20.93
N GLY A 218 -1.29 -18.13 21.89
CA GLY A 218 -0.42 -19.31 21.75
C GLY A 218 0.81 -19.09 20.86
N ALA A 219 1.20 -17.85 20.60
CA ALA A 219 2.41 -17.53 19.83
C ALA A 219 3.63 -18.31 20.34
N ASN A 220 4.35 -18.96 19.43
CA ASN A 220 5.60 -19.64 19.74
C ASN A 220 6.76 -18.65 19.72
N LEU A 221 6.93 -17.90 20.82
CA LEU A 221 7.94 -16.84 20.95
C LEU A 221 9.36 -17.36 20.69
N THR A 222 9.69 -18.58 21.13
CA THR A 222 11.01 -19.18 20.87
C THR A 222 11.28 -19.38 19.38
N MET A 223 10.28 -19.87 18.63
CA MET A 223 10.40 -19.99 17.17
C MET A 223 10.50 -18.63 16.49
N ILE A 224 9.68 -17.66 16.92
CA ILE A 224 9.72 -16.29 16.38
C ILE A 224 11.12 -15.69 16.57
N GLU A 225 11.67 -15.74 17.78
CA GLU A 225 13.00 -15.22 18.10
C GLU A 225 14.10 -15.90 17.29
N GLU A 226 14.06 -17.23 17.17
CA GLU A 226 15.04 -18.00 16.40
C GLU A 226 14.98 -17.66 14.92
N LYS A 227 13.78 -17.67 14.33
CA LYS A 227 13.56 -17.38 12.92
C LYS A 227 13.91 -15.93 12.57
N PHE A 228 13.57 -14.99 13.45
CA PHE A 228 13.89 -13.57 13.29
C PHE A 228 15.41 -13.32 13.35
N SER A 229 16.10 -13.95 14.31
CA SER A 229 17.57 -13.93 14.40
C SER A 229 18.24 -14.51 13.15
N ALA A 230 17.77 -15.67 12.68
CA ALA A 230 18.32 -16.34 11.50
C ALA A 230 18.08 -15.53 10.21
N LEU A 231 16.90 -14.93 10.05
CA LEU A 231 16.58 -14.06 8.91
C LEU A 231 17.50 -12.84 8.87
N TRP A 232 17.57 -12.08 9.97
CA TRP A 232 18.40 -10.88 10.03
C TRP A 232 19.90 -11.15 9.96
N SER A 233 20.35 -12.33 10.41
CA SER A 233 21.74 -12.76 10.23
C SER A 233 22.07 -12.96 8.74
N GLN A 234 21.15 -13.53 7.97
CA GLN A 234 21.31 -13.74 6.53
C GLN A 234 21.24 -12.42 5.74
N ILE A 235 20.23 -11.58 6.02
CA ILE A 235 20.09 -10.25 5.40
C ILE A 235 21.32 -9.40 5.74
N GLY A 236 21.68 -9.33 7.01
CA GLY A 236 22.84 -8.60 7.51
C GLY A 236 24.13 -9.07 6.85
N THR A 237 24.32 -10.38 6.70
CA THR A 237 25.51 -10.96 6.03
C THR A 237 25.55 -10.58 4.56
N ARG A 238 24.42 -10.64 3.86
CA ARG A 238 24.35 -10.33 2.44
C ARG A 238 24.64 -8.87 2.16
N MET A 239 24.05 -7.98 2.95
CA MET A 239 24.07 -6.53 2.73
C MET A 239 25.22 -5.83 3.47
N ARG A 240 26.11 -6.56 4.16
CA ARG A 240 27.10 -6.00 5.09
C ARG A 240 28.06 -4.97 4.48
N CYS A 241 28.34 -5.05 3.18
CA CYS A 241 29.27 -4.16 2.48
C CYS A 241 28.58 -3.03 1.70
N LYS A 242 27.24 -2.91 1.77
CA LYS A 242 26.50 -1.85 1.08
C LYS A 242 26.72 -0.49 1.75
N SER A 243 26.55 0.58 0.97
CA SER A 243 26.68 2.00 1.34
C SER A 243 25.99 2.34 2.67
N SER A 244 26.45 3.41 3.35
CA SER A 244 25.80 3.99 4.53
C SER A 244 24.42 4.59 4.24
N LYS A 245 24.05 4.69 2.95
CA LYS A 245 22.70 5.04 2.49
C LYS A 245 21.67 3.93 2.62
N LEU A 246 22.09 2.68 2.86
CA LEU A 246 21.18 1.58 3.18
C LEU A 246 20.93 1.54 4.70
N ILE A 247 19.67 1.72 5.07
CA ILE A 247 19.11 1.64 6.42
C ILE A 247 18.35 0.33 6.56
N PHE A 248 18.46 -0.31 7.73
CA PHE A 248 17.64 -1.47 8.08
C PHE A 248 16.53 -1.08 9.05
N GLU A 249 15.35 -1.63 8.81
CA GLU A 249 14.16 -1.52 9.65
C GLU A 249 13.75 -2.95 10.07
N PRO A 250 13.61 -3.25 11.37
CA PRO A 250 13.54 -4.62 11.87
C PRO A 250 12.28 -5.36 11.44
N ILE A 251 11.12 -4.71 11.52
CA ILE A 251 9.84 -5.29 11.16
C ILE A 251 8.74 -4.22 11.03
N ASN A 252 7.87 -4.38 10.03
CA ASN A 252 6.72 -3.51 9.77
C ASN A 252 5.53 -3.83 10.68
N GLU A 253 4.90 -2.80 11.26
CA GLU A 253 3.62 -2.87 11.99
C GLU A 253 3.44 -4.14 12.87
N PRO A 254 4.38 -4.46 13.78
CA PRO A 254 4.27 -5.64 14.63
C PRO A 254 2.99 -5.58 15.48
N PRO A 255 2.07 -6.57 15.38
CA PRO A 255 0.80 -6.52 16.10
C PRO A 255 0.97 -6.53 17.63
N GLY A 256 -0.01 -5.94 18.32
CA GLY A 256 -0.09 -5.93 19.77
C GLY A 256 -0.58 -4.60 20.34
N THR A 257 -1.16 -4.65 21.53
CA THR A 257 -1.78 -3.49 22.20
C THR A 257 -1.56 -3.50 23.72
N THR A 258 -0.56 -4.27 24.20
CA THR A 258 -0.27 -4.40 25.63
C THR A 258 1.23 -4.22 25.91
N GLN A 259 1.56 -3.84 27.15
CA GLN A 259 2.95 -3.77 27.64
C GLN A 259 3.68 -5.11 27.45
N GLN A 260 3.01 -6.24 27.63
CA GLN A 260 3.60 -7.57 27.45
C GLN A 260 4.01 -7.79 25.99
N ASN A 261 3.16 -7.45 25.02
CA ASN A 261 3.54 -7.53 23.60
C ASN A 261 4.71 -6.60 23.28
N ALA A 262 4.72 -5.40 23.87
CA ALA A 262 5.80 -4.43 23.66
C ALA A 262 7.14 -4.92 24.23
N ASN A 263 7.12 -5.64 25.35
CA ASN A 263 8.33 -6.25 25.90
C ASN A 263 8.93 -7.29 24.94
N GLU A 264 8.09 -8.10 24.30
CA GLU A 264 8.55 -9.06 23.28
C GLU A 264 9.06 -8.35 22.02
N LEU A 265 8.40 -7.29 21.56
CA LEU A 265 8.92 -6.50 20.43
C LEU A 265 10.27 -5.83 20.77
N ASN A 266 10.41 -5.25 21.97
CA ASN A 266 11.68 -4.68 22.43
C ASN A 266 12.79 -5.74 22.48
N LYS A 267 12.45 -7.00 22.78
CA LYS A 267 13.38 -8.14 22.69
C LYS A 267 13.75 -8.44 21.24
N LEU A 268 12.79 -8.46 20.31
CA LEU A 268 13.06 -8.62 18.88
C LEU A 268 13.97 -7.52 18.32
N ASN A 269 13.77 -6.25 18.71
CA ASN A 269 14.66 -5.15 18.35
C ASN A 269 16.12 -5.42 18.78
N ASN A 270 16.33 -5.98 19.98
CA ASN A 270 17.67 -6.37 20.45
C ASN A 270 18.24 -7.57 19.68
N ILE A 271 17.41 -8.56 19.32
CA ILE A 271 17.83 -9.71 18.51
C ILE A 271 18.25 -9.26 17.12
N PHE A 272 17.49 -8.37 16.48
CA PHE A 272 17.84 -7.74 15.22
C PHE A 272 19.21 -7.05 15.28
N LEU A 273 19.42 -6.18 16.28
CA LEU A 273 20.69 -5.49 16.47
C LEU A 273 21.84 -6.47 16.66
N ALA A 274 21.64 -7.56 17.41
CA ALA A 274 22.64 -8.60 17.60
C ALA A 274 22.99 -9.30 16.29
N ALA A 275 21.99 -9.71 15.51
CA ALA A 275 22.17 -10.39 14.24
C ALA A 275 22.97 -9.54 13.23
N ILE A 276 22.62 -8.26 13.07
CA ILE A 276 23.33 -7.39 12.11
C ILE A 276 24.76 -7.06 12.57
N ASN A 277 25.00 -6.90 13.88
CA ASN A 277 26.34 -6.65 14.42
C ASN A 277 27.25 -7.87 14.25
N GLN A 278 26.72 -9.08 14.53
CA GLN A 278 27.45 -10.34 14.35
C GLN A 278 27.72 -10.65 12.88
N ALA A 279 26.86 -10.21 11.97
CA ALA A 279 27.09 -10.33 10.53
C ALA A 279 28.30 -9.50 10.02
N GLY A 280 28.79 -8.54 10.81
CA GLY A 280 30.03 -7.81 10.54
C GLY A 280 29.94 -6.83 9.37
N GLY A 281 31.08 -6.57 8.73
CA GLY A 281 31.20 -5.54 7.68
C GLY A 281 30.90 -4.14 8.23
N TYR A 282 30.06 -3.38 7.54
CA TYR A 282 29.68 -2.02 7.93
C TYR A 282 28.46 -1.93 8.83
N ASN A 283 27.83 -3.06 9.13
CA ASN A 283 26.58 -3.09 9.91
C ASN A 283 26.69 -2.47 11.30
N PRO A 284 27.78 -2.65 12.09
CA PRO A 284 27.91 -1.96 13.39
C PRO A 284 27.89 -0.42 13.32
N GLN A 285 28.14 0.15 12.13
CA GLN A 285 28.13 1.59 11.87
C GLN A 285 26.93 2.04 11.01
N ARG A 286 26.07 1.10 10.60
CA ARG A 286 24.91 1.35 9.72
C ARG A 286 23.79 2.01 10.51
N VAL A 287 23.13 3.01 9.94
CA VAL A 287 21.94 3.58 10.60
C VAL A 287 20.79 2.57 10.54
N VAL A 288 20.06 2.40 11.64
CA VAL A 288 18.83 1.59 11.70
C VAL A 288 17.63 2.44 12.09
N ALA A 289 16.44 2.08 11.61
CA ALA A 289 15.17 2.64 12.03
C ALA A 289 14.45 1.62 12.91
N LEU A 290 14.17 1.95 14.17
CA LEU A 290 13.48 1.06 15.10
C LEU A 290 12.02 1.48 15.27
N SER A 291 11.15 0.52 15.56
CA SER A 291 9.71 0.74 15.70
C SER A 291 9.16 0.20 17.01
N GLY A 292 8.02 0.76 17.44
CA GLY A 292 7.15 0.21 18.47
C GLY A 292 6.00 -0.61 17.87
N LEU A 293 5.08 -1.06 18.74
CA LEU A 293 3.93 -1.87 18.32
C LEU A 293 3.08 -1.13 17.29
N GLN A 294 2.64 -1.86 16.27
CA GLN A 294 1.82 -1.38 15.15
C GLN A 294 2.42 -0.19 14.37
N MET A 295 3.67 0.20 14.65
CA MET A 295 4.20 1.51 14.26
C MET A 295 3.26 2.66 14.65
N ASN A 296 2.53 2.48 15.74
CA ASN A 296 1.61 3.46 16.29
C ASN A 296 2.37 4.42 17.21
N SER A 297 2.16 5.73 17.05
CA SER A 297 2.84 6.76 17.83
C SER A 297 2.61 6.63 19.33
N VAL A 298 1.36 6.37 19.74
CA VAL A 298 0.95 6.25 21.16
C VAL A 298 1.55 5.01 21.81
N TYR A 299 1.46 3.84 21.17
CA TYR A 299 2.05 2.61 21.73
C TYR A 299 3.57 2.65 21.76
N THR A 300 4.19 3.32 20.78
CA THR A 300 5.63 3.55 20.76
C THR A 300 6.04 4.43 21.93
N GLU A 301 5.39 5.59 22.13
CA GLU A 301 5.59 6.47 23.29
C GLU A 301 5.47 5.70 24.61
N GLN A 302 4.41 4.90 24.74
CA GLN A 302 4.08 4.28 26.01
C GLN A 302 5.06 3.16 26.40
N TRP A 303 5.55 2.38 25.43
CA TRP A 303 6.20 1.10 25.73
C TRP A 303 7.52 0.82 25.00
N PHE A 304 7.96 1.66 24.06
CA PHE A 304 9.27 1.47 23.44
C PHE A 304 10.38 1.63 24.48
N THR A 305 11.36 0.72 24.45
CA THR A 305 12.55 0.84 25.30
C THR A 305 13.79 0.93 24.43
N LYS A 306 14.64 1.93 24.73
CA LYS A 306 15.91 2.11 24.05
C LYS A 306 16.78 0.85 24.20
N PRO A 307 17.32 0.30 23.10
CA PRO A 307 18.27 -0.81 23.18
C PRO A 307 19.54 -0.42 23.95
N THR A 308 19.99 -1.31 24.85
CA THR A 308 21.16 -1.06 25.73
C THR A 308 22.37 -1.92 25.37
N THR A 309 22.21 -2.94 24.53
CA THR A 309 23.27 -3.90 24.20
C THR A 309 24.30 -3.35 23.21
N TYR A 310 23.86 -2.62 22.17
CA TYR A 310 24.70 -2.07 21.11
C TYR A 310 24.66 -0.54 21.12
N THR A 311 25.19 0.08 22.20
CA THR A 311 25.05 1.53 22.47
C THR A 311 25.71 2.45 21.43
N SER A 312 26.65 1.94 20.64
CA SER A 312 27.33 2.69 19.57
C SER A 312 26.65 2.60 18.20
N GLN A 313 25.62 1.74 18.05
CA GLN A 313 24.84 1.66 16.83
C GLN A 313 24.11 2.99 16.61
N PRO A 314 24.23 3.65 15.45
CA PRO A 314 23.40 4.82 15.16
C PRO A 314 21.96 4.37 14.82
N TRP A 315 20.96 4.95 15.48
CA TRP A 315 19.56 4.59 15.31
C TRP A 315 18.61 5.80 15.40
N GLY A 316 17.42 5.65 14.83
CA GLY A 316 16.27 6.55 14.98
C GLY A 316 14.97 5.77 15.12
N LEU A 317 13.83 6.47 15.19
CA LEU A 317 12.50 5.88 15.36
C LEU A 317 11.61 6.06 14.14
N GLU A 318 10.68 5.14 13.98
CA GLU A 318 9.66 5.16 12.93
C GLU A 318 8.27 4.92 13.52
N PHE A 319 7.29 5.65 12.96
CA PHE A 319 5.86 5.39 13.13
C PHE A 319 5.14 5.64 11.79
N HIS A 320 3.90 5.15 11.66
CA HIS A 320 3.02 5.36 10.51
C HIS A 320 1.89 6.32 10.85
N TYR A 321 1.38 7.06 9.85
CA TYR A 321 0.33 8.04 10.08
C TYR A 321 -0.71 8.06 8.93
N TYR A 322 -1.91 7.57 9.24
CA TYR A 322 -3.06 7.56 8.33
C TYR A 322 -4.30 8.19 8.98
N SER A 323 -4.10 9.31 9.69
CA SER A 323 -5.17 10.02 10.40
C SER A 323 -5.55 11.34 9.71
N PRO A 324 -6.84 11.74 9.75
CA PRO A 324 -7.96 10.97 10.29
C PRO A 324 -8.35 9.83 9.34
N TYR A 325 -8.60 8.64 9.90
CA TYR A 325 -8.91 7.43 9.13
C TYR A 325 -10.09 7.62 8.19
N SER A 326 -11.13 8.32 8.64
CA SER A 326 -12.34 8.61 7.86
C SER A 326 -12.00 9.32 6.55
N PHE A 327 -11.22 10.38 6.61
CA PHE A 327 -10.79 11.12 5.44
C PHE A 327 -9.84 10.30 4.56
N ILE A 328 -8.78 9.72 5.13
CA ILE A 328 -7.71 9.03 4.38
C ILE A 328 -8.23 7.82 3.59
N PHE A 329 -9.20 7.10 4.16
CA PHE A 329 -9.78 5.90 3.55
C PHE A 329 -11.20 6.14 3.02
N ASN A 330 -11.66 7.39 2.93
CA ASN A 330 -13.04 7.73 2.53
C ASN A 330 -14.06 6.82 3.24
N ALA A 331 -13.88 6.70 4.55
CA ALA A 331 -14.76 5.98 5.44
C ALA A 331 -15.96 6.85 5.77
N TRP A 332 -17.15 6.25 5.73
CA TRP A 332 -18.39 6.91 6.04
C TRP A 332 -18.61 8.22 5.26
N GLY A 333 -18.11 8.32 4.02
CA GLY A 333 -18.33 9.47 3.15
C GLY A 333 -17.63 10.76 3.61
N ASP A 334 -16.65 10.66 4.50
CA ASP A 334 -15.80 11.79 4.86
C ASP A 334 -14.89 12.18 3.70
N THR A 335 -15.15 13.35 3.16
CA THR A 335 -14.51 13.90 1.95
C THR A 335 -14.00 15.32 2.18
N ILE A 336 -14.03 15.79 3.44
CA ILE A 336 -13.66 17.15 3.82
C ILE A 336 -12.46 17.10 4.76
N TRP A 337 -11.54 18.05 4.59
CA TRP A 337 -10.40 18.23 5.49
C TRP A 337 -9.85 19.64 5.40
N GLY A 338 -9.41 20.17 6.54
CA GLY A 338 -8.61 21.39 6.62
C GLY A 338 -9.15 22.44 7.59
N SER A 339 -10.10 22.06 8.46
CA SER A 339 -10.53 22.90 9.57
C SER A 339 -9.37 23.19 10.53
N ASP A 340 -9.52 24.20 11.39
CA ASP A 340 -8.51 24.48 12.42
C ASP A 340 -8.39 23.32 13.42
N ALA A 341 -9.49 22.58 13.66
CA ALA A 341 -9.49 21.39 14.50
C ALA A 341 -8.68 20.25 13.86
N ASP A 342 -8.87 19.98 12.56
CA ASP A 342 -8.11 18.94 11.83
C ASP A 342 -6.60 19.21 11.91
N LYS A 343 -6.23 20.48 11.67
CA LYS A 343 -4.84 20.94 11.72
C LYS A 343 -4.26 20.85 13.12
N ALA A 344 -5.03 21.21 14.15
CA ALA A 344 -4.62 21.13 15.54
C ALA A 344 -4.34 19.68 15.94
N THR A 345 -5.27 18.75 15.65
CA THR A 345 -5.11 17.32 15.96
C THR A 345 -3.84 16.74 15.33
N LEU A 346 -3.63 16.96 14.03
CA LEU A 346 -2.42 16.47 13.35
C LEU A 346 -1.14 17.03 13.99
N THR A 347 -1.15 18.32 14.34
CA THR A 347 -0.01 18.98 14.99
C THR A 347 0.25 18.42 16.39
N GLU A 348 -0.81 18.19 17.16
CA GLU A 348 -0.73 17.64 18.51
C GLU A 348 -0.18 16.21 18.51
N ASP A 349 -0.64 15.35 17.59
CA ASP A 349 -0.11 13.98 17.44
C ASP A 349 1.41 13.97 17.22
N PHE A 350 1.91 14.86 16.36
CA PHE A 350 3.36 14.94 16.08
C PHE A 350 4.12 15.57 17.25
N GLN A 351 3.51 16.56 17.93
CA GLN A 351 4.09 17.19 19.10
C GLN A 351 4.26 16.21 20.26
N LEU A 352 3.26 15.36 20.52
CA LEU A 352 3.31 14.34 21.56
C LEU A 352 4.46 13.35 21.30
N PHE A 353 4.57 12.84 20.06
CA PHE A 353 5.67 11.96 19.69
C PHE A 353 7.03 12.65 19.83
N ALA A 354 7.17 13.89 19.34
CA ALA A 354 8.41 14.66 19.43
C ALA A 354 8.83 14.94 20.88
N GLY A 355 7.87 15.21 21.77
CA GLY A 355 8.11 15.49 23.18
C GLY A 355 8.72 14.31 23.92
N ASN A 356 8.17 13.11 23.70
CA ASN A 356 8.63 11.88 24.37
C ASN A 356 9.93 11.32 23.82
N PHE A 357 10.25 11.63 22.56
CA PHE A 357 11.47 11.19 21.88
C PHE A 357 12.40 12.35 21.51
N SER A 358 12.46 13.38 22.35
CA SER A 358 13.29 14.57 22.09
C SER A 358 14.75 14.21 21.81
N GLY A 359 15.28 14.68 20.68
CA GLY A 359 16.65 14.42 20.23
C GLY A 359 16.86 13.07 19.54
N ILE A 360 15.85 12.21 19.44
CA ILE A 360 15.90 11.00 18.62
C ILE A 360 15.46 11.35 17.19
N PRO A 361 16.27 11.03 16.15
CA PRO A 361 15.84 11.21 14.77
C PRO A 361 14.63 10.34 14.45
N THR A 362 13.64 10.89 13.77
CA THR A 362 12.35 10.23 13.56
C THR A 362 11.92 10.31 12.10
N MET A 363 11.31 9.24 11.60
CA MET A 363 10.64 9.22 10.30
C MET A 363 9.20 8.75 10.43
N ILE A 364 8.34 9.29 9.57
CA ILE A 364 7.01 8.77 9.30
C ILE A 364 7.15 7.81 8.12
N GLY A 365 7.21 6.52 8.41
CA GLY A 365 7.52 5.44 7.47
C GLY A 365 6.50 5.25 6.36
N GLU A 366 5.26 5.58 6.69
CA GLU A 366 4.13 5.53 5.79
C GLU A 366 3.11 6.59 6.16
N TRP A 367 2.59 7.24 5.13
CA TRP A 367 1.45 8.14 5.16
C TRP A 367 0.94 8.33 3.74
N GLN A 368 -0.30 8.76 3.56
CA GLN A 368 -0.81 9.19 2.26
C GLN A 368 -2.06 10.04 2.36
N ALA A 369 -2.38 10.72 1.25
CA ALA A 369 -3.74 11.10 0.87
C ALA A 369 -3.86 10.84 -0.64
N THR A 370 -4.41 9.68 -1.02
CA THR A 370 -4.39 9.16 -2.40
C THR A 370 -5.56 9.69 -3.23
N PRO A 371 -5.38 9.97 -4.54
CA PRO A 371 -6.49 10.28 -5.44
C PRO A 371 -7.50 9.14 -5.66
N VAL A 372 -7.18 7.91 -5.26
CA VAL A 372 -8.08 6.75 -5.36
C VAL A 372 -9.17 6.79 -4.29
N ASN A 373 -8.79 7.11 -3.05
CA ASN A 373 -9.71 7.13 -1.90
C ASN A 373 -10.20 8.56 -1.63
N VAL A 374 -9.28 9.52 -1.58
CA VAL A 374 -9.57 10.92 -1.27
C VAL A 374 -9.96 11.65 -2.54
N ALA A 375 -11.19 11.39 -2.99
CA ALA A 375 -11.76 11.88 -4.24
C ALA A 375 -11.67 13.42 -4.41
N GLU A 376 -11.89 14.20 -3.34
CA GLU A 376 -11.88 15.67 -3.43
C GLU A 376 -10.44 16.23 -3.46
N PRO A 377 -9.97 16.77 -4.60
CA PRO A 377 -8.56 17.14 -4.78
C PRO A 377 -8.13 18.32 -3.90
N GLY A 378 -9.00 19.30 -3.65
CA GLY A 378 -8.70 20.45 -2.80
C GLY A 378 -8.38 20.05 -1.36
N ALA A 379 -9.19 19.21 -0.74
CA ALA A 379 -8.92 18.64 0.59
C ALA A 379 -7.64 17.82 0.60
N ARG A 380 -7.42 16.98 -0.43
CA ARG A 380 -6.19 16.19 -0.60
C ARG A 380 -4.93 17.07 -0.66
N TRP A 381 -4.97 18.15 -1.44
CA TRP A 381 -3.85 19.10 -1.54
C TRP A 381 -3.63 19.89 -0.24
N ARG A 382 -4.71 20.29 0.46
CA ARG A 382 -4.61 20.92 1.78
C ARG A 382 -3.99 19.99 2.81
N TYR A 383 -4.41 18.72 2.86
CA TYR A 383 -3.84 17.72 3.75
C TYR A 383 -2.35 17.52 3.46
N THR A 384 -2.00 17.30 2.19
CA THR A 384 -0.61 17.09 1.74
C THR A 384 0.29 18.25 2.13
N ASP A 385 -0.13 19.50 1.87
CA ASP A 385 0.65 20.69 2.23
C ASP A 385 0.87 20.80 3.74
N TYR A 386 -0.21 20.64 4.51
CA TYR A 386 -0.16 20.80 5.96
C TYR A 386 0.64 19.68 6.63
N PHE A 387 0.38 18.41 6.27
CA PHE A 387 1.11 17.24 6.77
C PHE A 387 2.62 17.42 6.58
N VAL A 388 3.06 17.77 5.37
CA VAL A 388 4.49 17.89 5.05
C VAL A 388 5.12 19.07 5.78
N LYS A 389 4.43 20.21 5.88
CA LYS A 389 4.92 21.36 6.67
C LYS A 389 5.06 21.01 8.15
N THR A 390 4.11 20.27 8.71
CA THR A 390 4.12 19.86 10.12
C THR A 390 5.21 18.82 10.38
N ALA A 391 5.36 17.81 9.52
CA ALA A 391 6.49 16.87 9.60
C ALA A 391 7.83 17.61 9.58
N ARG A 392 8.00 18.56 8.64
CA ARG A 392 9.19 19.41 8.56
C ARG A 392 9.41 20.26 9.82
N SER A 393 8.37 20.82 10.43
CA SER A 393 8.53 21.65 11.65
C SER A 393 9.01 20.86 12.86
N PHE A 394 8.69 19.56 12.93
CA PHE A 394 9.21 18.65 13.96
C PHE A 394 10.53 17.96 13.57
N GLY A 395 11.04 18.22 12.36
CA GLY A 395 12.24 17.55 11.84
C GLY A 395 12.03 16.07 11.53
N PHE A 396 10.78 15.64 11.36
CA PHE A 396 10.45 14.28 10.98
C PHE A 396 10.66 14.11 9.48
N ALA A 397 11.41 13.09 9.10
CA ALA A 397 11.35 12.62 7.73
C ALA A 397 9.97 12.01 7.44
N HIS A 398 9.56 11.96 6.18
CA HIS A 398 8.30 11.33 5.79
C HIS A 398 8.48 10.56 4.49
N VAL A 399 7.84 9.40 4.41
CA VAL A 399 7.93 8.48 3.28
C VAL A 399 6.50 8.16 2.81
N LEU A 400 6.15 8.61 1.61
CA LEU A 400 4.82 8.44 1.02
C LEU A 400 4.54 6.95 0.77
N TRP A 401 3.39 6.44 1.19
CA TRP A 401 2.93 5.11 0.80
C TRP A 401 2.41 5.11 -0.63
N ASP A 402 2.89 4.17 -1.47
CA ASP A 402 2.41 4.01 -2.84
C ASP A 402 2.39 2.53 -3.23
N ASN A 403 1.19 1.97 -3.23
CA ASN A 403 0.94 0.58 -3.63
C ASN A 403 0.99 0.37 -5.15
N GLY A 404 1.31 1.39 -5.96
CA GLY A 404 1.34 1.34 -7.43
C GLY A 404 0.00 1.58 -8.12
N LEU A 405 -1.09 1.75 -7.37
CA LEU A 405 -2.40 2.21 -7.84
C LEU A 405 -2.71 3.64 -7.37
N ASP A 406 -2.02 4.12 -6.32
CA ASP A 406 -2.35 5.37 -5.65
C ASP A 406 -1.66 6.59 -6.26
N PHE A 407 -0.36 6.52 -6.57
CA PHE A 407 0.39 7.70 -7.00
C PHE A 407 1.12 7.52 -8.34
N LEU A 408 2.12 6.64 -8.42
CA LEU A 408 2.89 6.42 -9.63
C LEU A 408 2.31 5.26 -10.45
N ASP A 409 1.80 5.55 -11.65
CA ASP A 409 1.60 4.51 -12.65
C ASP A 409 2.95 4.03 -13.17
N ARG A 410 3.38 2.87 -12.69
CA ARG A 410 4.69 2.28 -12.99
C ARG A 410 4.81 1.78 -14.44
N ASN A 411 3.69 1.64 -15.17
CA ASN A 411 3.72 1.25 -16.58
C ASN A 411 4.07 2.44 -17.47
N THR A 412 3.54 3.61 -17.15
CA THR A 412 3.73 4.84 -17.94
C THR A 412 4.78 5.78 -17.35
N ASN A 413 5.20 5.53 -16.10
CA ASN A 413 5.99 6.45 -15.27
C ASN A 413 5.35 7.84 -15.16
N THR A 414 4.03 7.86 -14.94
CA THR A 414 3.27 9.11 -14.75
C THR A 414 2.58 9.11 -13.39
N TRP A 415 2.53 10.29 -12.77
CA TRP A 415 1.84 10.47 -11.50
C TRP A 415 0.36 10.76 -11.73
N TYR A 416 -0.53 10.06 -11.04
CA TYR A 416 -1.99 10.27 -11.16
C TYR A 416 -2.43 11.67 -10.74
N ASP A 417 -1.73 12.27 -9.76
CA ASP A 417 -1.93 13.66 -9.34
C ASP A 417 -0.61 14.42 -9.24
N PRO A 418 -0.13 15.00 -10.35
CA PRO A 418 1.10 15.81 -10.37
C PRO A 418 1.01 17.08 -9.50
N ILE A 419 -0.20 17.57 -9.19
CA ILE A 419 -0.38 18.74 -8.32
C ILE A 419 -0.12 18.34 -6.88
N SER A 420 -0.64 17.19 -6.42
CA SER A 420 -0.29 16.65 -5.09
C SER A 420 1.22 16.49 -4.92
N MET A 421 1.91 15.95 -5.94
CA MET A 421 3.38 15.81 -5.92
C MET A 421 4.08 17.17 -5.85
N SER A 422 3.70 18.12 -6.71
CA SER A 422 4.26 19.47 -6.69
C SER A 422 4.01 20.19 -5.35
N VAL A 423 2.83 20.04 -4.74
CA VAL A 423 2.51 20.56 -3.40
C VAL A 423 3.45 19.97 -2.35
N LEU A 424 3.62 18.65 -2.34
CA LEU A 424 4.52 17.93 -1.44
C LEU A 424 5.96 18.45 -1.53
N PHE A 425 6.52 18.55 -2.74
CA PHE A 425 7.92 19.00 -2.88
C PHE A 425 8.13 20.47 -2.51
N ASN A 426 7.16 21.33 -2.79
CA ASN A 426 7.24 22.74 -2.37
C ASN A 426 7.15 22.85 -0.84
N ALA A 427 6.22 22.13 -0.21
CA ALA A 427 6.07 22.10 1.23
C ALA A 427 7.35 21.57 1.92
N ALA A 428 7.95 20.50 1.39
CA ALA A 428 9.21 19.92 1.90
C ALA A 428 10.38 20.93 1.82
N LYS A 429 10.40 21.78 0.79
CA LYS A 429 11.38 22.87 0.63
C LYS A 429 11.06 24.10 1.48
N GLY A 430 9.93 24.12 2.20
CA GLY A 430 9.46 25.28 2.95
C GLY A 430 8.90 26.41 2.08
N VAL A 431 8.53 26.11 0.83
CA VAL A 431 7.87 27.04 -0.08
C VAL A 431 6.36 26.99 0.16
N SER A 432 5.75 28.15 0.40
CA SER A 432 4.31 28.25 0.59
C SER A 432 3.55 27.96 -0.70
N ASN A 433 2.63 26.99 -0.65
CA ASN A 433 1.66 26.74 -1.71
C ASN A 433 0.41 27.59 -1.54
N SER A 434 -0.14 28.12 -2.64
CA SER A 434 -1.53 28.59 -2.66
C SER A 434 -2.46 27.42 -2.95
N LEU A 435 -3.56 27.30 -2.21
CA LEU A 435 -4.40 26.12 -2.23
C LEU A 435 -5.86 26.49 -2.45
N PRO A 436 -6.65 25.64 -3.13
CA PRO A 436 -8.11 25.77 -3.12
C PRO A 436 -8.61 25.79 -1.68
N ASP A 437 -9.51 26.73 -1.39
CA ASP A 437 -10.31 26.68 -0.18
C ASP A 437 -11.59 25.85 -0.43
N GLY A 438 -12.29 25.45 0.63
CA GLY A 438 -13.46 24.60 0.49
C GLY A 438 -14.21 24.36 1.80
N THR A 439 -15.25 23.53 1.72
CA THR A 439 -16.03 23.14 2.90
C THR A 439 -15.13 22.39 3.89
N VAL A 440 -15.08 22.91 5.12
CA VAL A 440 -14.41 22.29 6.28
C VAL A 440 -15.33 22.20 7.50
N ASP A 441 -16.56 22.71 7.39
CA ASP A 441 -17.58 22.63 8.42
C ASP A 441 -18.25 21.24 8.36
N THR A 442 -18.07 20.45 9.42
CA THR A 442 -18.64 19.11 9.54
C THR A 442 -20.17 19.12 9.64
N SER A 443 -20.79 20.26 9.98
CA SER A 443 -22.25 20.41 9.99
C SER A 443 -22.86 20.72 8.61
N ALA A 444 -22.01 20.89 7.59
CA ALA A 444 -22.47 21.27 6.26
C ALA A 444 -23.36 20.19 5.62
N THR A 445 -24.37 20.64 4.88
CA THR A 445 -25.25 19.79 4.04
C THR A 445 -24.89 19.85 2.56
N SER A 446 -23.85 20.62 2.23
CA SER A 446 -23.29 20.71 0.89
C SER A 446 -21.78 20.93 0.93
N GLN A 447 -21.08 20.35 -0.02
CA GLN A 447 -19.64 20.45 -0.16
C GLN A 447 -19.27 21.22 -1.42
N ASN A 448 -18.38 22.20 -1.27
CA ASN A 448 -17.78 22.94 -2.37
C ASN A 448 -16.27 23.04 -2.16
N THR A 449 -15.54 23.18 -3.25
CA THR A 449 -14.08 23.33 -3.27
C THR A 449 -13.68 24.17 -4.46
N SER A 450 -12.67 25.01 -4.31
CA SER A 450 -12.16 25.82 -5.40
C SER A 450 -11.33 25.04 -6.40
N ALA A 451 -11.19 23.72 -6.24
CA ALA A 451 -10.70 22.84 -7.31
C ALA A 451 -11.74 22.65 -8.43
N TYR A 452 -13.01 22.99 -8.16
CA TYR A 452 -14.12 22.86 -9.10
C TYR A 452 -14.91 24.16 -9.22
N LEU A 453 -15.38 24.48 -10.44
CA LEU A 453 -16.35 25.54 -10.69
C LEU A 453 -17.58 24.91 -11.31
N PHE A 454 -18.62 24.68 -10.50
CA PHE A 454 -19.84 24.01 -10.93
C PHE A 454 -20.90 24.99 -11.43
N HIS A 455 -21.52 24.63 -12.55
CA HIS A 455 -22.72 25.28 -13.08
C HIS A 455 -23.78 24.23 -13.44
N LYS A 456 -25.01 24.37 -12.93
CA LYS A 456 -26.08 23.38 -13.15
C LYS A 456 -26.78 23.63 -14.48
N VAL A 457 -27.16 22.57 -15.20
CA VAL A 457 -27.93 22.69 -16.45
C VAL A 457 -29.30 23.31 -16.14
N GLY A 458 -29.71 24.26 -16.98
CA GLY A 458 -30.95 25.03 -16.81
C GLY A 458 -30.77 26.35 -16.06
N ASP A 459 -29.73 26.50 -15.24
CA ASP A 459 -29.51 27.73 -14.46
C ASP A 459 -29.00 28.88 -15.36
N PRO A 460 -29.30 30.15 -15.01
CA PRO A 460 -28.74 31.31 -15.70
C PRO A 460 -27.23 31.44 -15.41
N VAL A 461 -26.45 31.70 -16.46
CA VAL A 461 -25.01 31.94 -16.33
C VAL A 461 -24.78 33.30 -15.69
N ILE A 462 -24.12 33.31 -14.54
CA ILE A 462 -23.73 34.51 -13.77
C ILE A 462 -22.23 34.50 -13.49
N ALA A 463 -21.68 35.61 -13.00
CA ALA A 463 -20.31 35.63 -12.49
C ALA A 463 -20.20 34.70 -11.25
N GLN A 464 -19.11 33.94 -11.16
CA GLN A 464 -18.90 32.98 -10.06
C GLN A 464 -17.55 33.23 -9.39
N SER A 465 -17.52 33.03 -8.07
CA SER A 465 -16.34 33.27 -7.24
C SER A 465 -15.89 32.01 -6.51
N LEU A 466 -14.59 31.85 -6.36
CA LEU A 466 -13.93 30.72 -5.71
C LEU A 466 -12.91 31.23 -4.69
N PRO A 467 -13.02 30.86 -3.40
CA PRO A 467 -12.05 31.23 -2.39
C PRO A 467 -10.75 30.42 -2.51
N PHE A 468 -9.60 31.06 -2.32
CA PHE A 468 -8.29 30.45 -2.31
C PHE A 468 -7.51 30.87 -1.07
N LEU A 469 -6.81 29.91 -0.48
CA LEU A 469 -5.80 30.16 0.55
C LEU A 469 -4.51 30.62 -0.15
N LEU A 470 -4.30 31.94 -0.22
CA LEU A 470 -3.14 32.50 -0.94
C LEU A 470 -1.81 32.24 -0.24
N ASN A 471 -1.80 32.12 1.09
CA ASN A 471 -0.61 31.80 1.90
C ASN A 471 0.61 32.71 1.62
N GLY A 472 0.34 34.00 1.41
CA GLY A 472 1.37 35.01 1.14
C GLY A 472 1.76 35.17 -0.34
N ASN A 473 1.20 34.36 -1.25
CA ASN A 473 1.46 34.47 -2.67
C ASN A 473 0.41 35.33 -3.40
N THR A 474 0.69 35.65 -4.66
CA THR A 474 -0.24 36.33 -5.57
C THR A 474 -0.47 35.51 -6.83
N LEU A 475 -1.70 35.48 -7.35
CA LEU A 475 -2.00 34.88 -8.66
C LEU A 475 -1.29 35.68 -9.77
N THR A 476 -0.59 34.98 -10.66
CA THR A 476 0.15 35.59 -11.78
C THR A 476 -0.49 35.33 -13.14
N SER A 477 -1.01 34.13 -13.37
CA SER A 477 -1.69 33.80 -14.63
C SER A 477 -2.66 32.63 -14.47
N ILE A 478 -3.65 32.58 -15.36
CA ILE A 478 -4.52 31.43 -15.56
C ILE A 478 -4.41 30.99 -17.02
N LYS A 479 -4.20 29.69 -17.25
CA LYS A 479 -4.11 29.09 -18.58
C LYS A 479 -5.12 27.96 -18.74
N THR A 480 -5.64 27.77 -19.95
CA THR A 480 -6.42 26.59 -20.31
C THR A 480 -5.52 25.35 -20.43
N SER A 481 -6.12 24.16 -20.46
CA SER A 481 -5.42 22.90 -20.73
C SER A 481 -4.67 22.86 -22.08
N THR A 482 -5.05 23.71 -23.03
CA THR A 482 -4.35 23.91 -24.31
C THR A 482 -3.18 24.90 -24.22
N GLY A 483 -2.92 25.48 -23.06
CA GLY A 483 -1.83 26.46 -22.83
C GLY A 483 -2.20 27.91 -23.10
N THR A 484 -3.44 28.21 -23.51
CA THR A 484 -3.90 29.58 -23.79
C THR A 484 -4.06 30.37 -22.50
N THR A 485 -3.42 31.53 -22.41
CA THR A 485 -3.55 32.43 -21.25
C THR A 485 -4.88 33.17 -21.30
N LEU A 486 -5.63 33.16 -20.20
CA LEU A 486 -6.89 33.89 -20.09
C LEU A 486 -6.62 35.41 -20.07
N ALA A 487 -7.51 36.17 -20.72
CA ALA A 487 -7.45 37.62 -20.66
C ALA A 487 -7.69 38.10 -19.22
N THR A 488 -6.99 39.15 -18.79
CA THR A 488 -7.15 39.72 -17.44
C THR A 488 -8.52 40.36 -17.21
N THR A 489 -9.30 40.59 -18.27
CA THR A 489 -10.71 41.01 -18.19
C THR A 489 -11.67 39.85 -17.92
N SER A 490 -11.22 38.61 -18.01
CA SER A 490 -12.04 37.40 -17.79
C SER A 490 -12.16 37.02 -16.32
N TYR A 491 -11.27 37.52 -15.46
CA TYR A 491 -11.25 37.21 -14.04
C TYR A 491 -10.63 38.33 -13.20
N SER A 492 -10.86 38.29 -11.89
CA SER A 492 -10.18 39.13 -10.91
C SER A 492 -9.85 38.33 -9.65
N MET A 493 -8.73 38.63 -9.00
CA MET A 493 -8.35 38.06 -7.70
C MET A 493 -8.35 39.17 -6.65
N SER A 494 -9.16 39.02 -5.60
CA SER A 494 -9.14 39.95 -4.47
C SER A 494 -7.92 39.72 -3.58
N SER A 495 -7.55 40.72 -2.77
CA SER A 495 -6.48 40.56 -1.76
C SER A 495 -6.81 39.54 -0.67
N ALA A 496 -8.10 39.23 -0.49
CA ALA A 496 -8.57 38.18 0.42
C ALA A 496 -8.55 36.78 -0.21
N GLY A 497 -8.02 36.63 -1.44
CA GLY A 497 -7.94 35.33 -2.11
C GLY A 497 -9.23 34.89 -2.80
N VAL A 498 -10.15 35.80 -3.11
CA VAL A 498 -11.37 35.45 -3.84
C VAL A 498 -11.14 35.64 -5.34
N LEU A 499 -11.10 34.53 -6.09
CA LEU A 499 -11.03 34.51 -7.54
C LEU A 499 -12.43 34.58 -8.14
N THR A 500 -12.74 35.64 -8.87
CA THR A 500 -14.03 35.82 -9.55
C THR A 500 -13.85 35.71 -11.06
N PHE A 501 -14.58 34.81 -11.70
CA PHE A 501 -14.71 34.75 -13.15
C PHE A 501 -15.91 35.58 -13.60
N THR A 502 -15.74 36.35 -14.68
CA THR A 502 -16.82 37.19 -15.19
C THR A 502 -17.89 36.37 -15.88
N GLN A 503 -19.14 36.84 -15.83
CA GLN A 503 -20.24 36.23 -16.57
C GLN A 503 -19.91 36.11 -18.06
N ALA A 504 -19.32 37.16 -18.65
CA ALA A 504 -18.96 37.19 -20.06
C ALA A 504 -18.00 36.04 -20.43
N TYR A 505 -17.01 35.74 -19.58
CA TYR A 505 -16.11 34.60 -19.78
C TYR A 505 -16.84 33.27 -19.62
N LEU A 506 -17.61 33.08 -18.55
CA LEU A 506 -18.31 31.82 -18.29
C LEU A 506 -19.36 31.49 -19.37
N SER A 507 -20.01 32.51 -19.93
CA SER A 507 -20.94 32.36 -21.07
C SER A 507 -20.26 31.86 -22.36
N THR A 508 -18.92 31.88 -22.45
CA THR A 508 -18.19 31.25 -23.57
C THR A 508 -18.00 29.74 -23.39
N LEU A 509 -18.08 29.25 -22.15
CA LEU A 509 -17.82 27.85 -21.81
C LEU A 509 -19.11 27.03 -21.71
N TYR A 510 -20.17 27.65 -21.21
CA TYR A 510 -21.46 27.00 -21.04
C TYR A 510 -22.64 27.97 -21.02
N SER A 511 -23.82 27.39 -21.19
CA SER A 511 -25.13 28.01 -21.20
C SER A 511 -26.14 27.09 -20.47
N SER A 512 -27.38 27.55 -20.30
CA SER A 512 -28.45 26.74 -19.70
C SER A 512 -28.77 25.44 -20.47
N THR A 513 -28.35 25.31 -21.72
CA THR A 513 -28.58 24.13 -22.59
C THR A 513 -27.30 23.38 -22.96
N THR A 514 -26.13 23.84 -22.51
CA THR A 514 -24.88 23.14 -22.78
C THR A 514 -24.90 21.76 -22.10
N ALA A 515 -24.51 20.72 -22.84
CA ALA A 515 -24.47 19.36 -22.31
C ALA A 515 -23.59 19.28 -21.05
N PRO A 516 -23.89 18.40 -20.06
CA PRO A 516 -23.04 18.19 -18.90
C PRO A 516 -21.60 17.76 -19.24
N GLY A 517 -20.70 17.84 -18.26
CA GLY A 517 -19.29 17.44 -18.35
C GLY A 517 -18.30 18.59 -18.08
N ILE A 518 -17.03 18.25 -18.01
CA ILE A 518 -15.92 19.23 -17.91
C ILE A 518 -15.87 20.06 -19.19
N LYS A 519 -15.82 21.38 -19.06
CA LYS A 519 -15.78 22.34 -20.18
C LYS A 519 -14.37 22.83 -20.46
N VAL A 520 -13.62 23.10 -19.39
CA VAL A 520 -12.21 23.43 -19.48
C VAL A 520 -11.55 23.11 -18.14
N THR A 521 -10.30 22.71 -18.22
CA THR A 521 -9.41 22.63 -17.06
C THR A 521 -8.47 23.82 -17.10
N LEU A 522 -8.45 24.60 -16.02
CA LEU A 522 -7.65 25.80 -15.87
C LEU A 522 -6.47 25.50 -14.95
N SER A 523 -5.26 25.84 -15.39
CA SER A 523 -4.06 25.84 -14.56
C SER A 523 -3.80 27.25 -14.06
N LEU A 524 -3.57 27.39 -12.75
CA LEU A 524 -3.33 28.65 -12.08
C LEU A 524 -1.88 28.67 -11.62
N THR A 525 -1.17 29.73 -11.96
CA THR A 525 0.22 29.95 -11.53
C THR A 525 0.25 31.08 -10.51
N PHE A 526 0.92 30.84 -9.38
CA PHE A 526 1.13 31.83 -8.33
C PHE A 526 2.58 32.32 -8.34
N SER A 527 2.87 33.35 -7.55
CA SER A 527 4.22 33.93 -7.43
C SER A 527 5.28 32.94 -6.90
N ALA A 528 4.84 31.93 -6.15
CA ALA A 528 5.67 30.83 -5.66
C ALA A 528 4.80 29.60 -5.39
N GLY A 529 5.44 28.46 -5.13
CA GLY A 529 4.78 27.20 -4.80
C GLY A 529 4.24 26.46 -6.01
N SER A 530 3.42 25.46 -5.74
CA SER A 530 2.78 24.63 -6.77
C SER A 530 1.80 25.45 -7.62
N PRO A 531 1.67 25.16 -8.93
CA PRO A 531 0.45 25.53 -9.64
C PRO A 531 -0.77 24.86 -9.00
N SER A 532 -1.94 25.46 -9.16
CA SER A 532 -3.24 24.86 -8.82
C SER A 532 -4.04 24.56 -10.09
N GLN A 533 -5.15 23.86 -9.95
CA GLN A 533 -6.09 23.60 -11.03
C GLN A 533 -7.53 23.88 -10.64
N ILE A 534 -8.34 24.31 -11.60
CA ILE A 534 -9.79 24.39 -11.52
C ILE A 534 -10.37 23.60 -12.69
N GLN A 535 -11.23 22.62 -12.43
CA GLN A 535 -12.09 22.07 -13.48
C GLN A 535 -13.40 22.84 -13.51
N VAL A 536 -13.72 23.40 -14.68
CA VAL A 536 -14.98 24.10 -14.92
C VAL A 536 -15.99 23.09 -15.44
N VAL A 537 -17.07 22.86 -14.68
CA VAL A 537 -17.97 21.72 -14.86
C VAL A 537 -19.41 22.20 -15.05
N GLN A 538 -20.01 21.82 -16.18
CA GLN A 538 -21.45 21.85 -16.35
C GLN A 538 -22.02 20.54 -15.80
N TRP A 539 -22.99 20.57 -14.91
CA TRP A 539 -23.52 19.35 -14.30
C TRP A 539 -25.05 19.27 -14.33
N ALA A 540 -25.55 18.04 -14.31
CA ALA A 540 -26.92 17.67 -14.01
C ALA A 540 -26.89 16.39 -13.16
N THR A 541 -28.01 15.97 -12.58
CA THR A 541 -28.04 14.72 -11.82
C THR A 541 -27.75 13.53 -12.75
N PRO A 542 -26.77 12.65 -12.45
CA PRO A 542 -26.51 11.44 -13.22
C PRO A 542 -27.75 10.54 -13.32
N THR A 543 -27.73 9.60 -14.27
CA THR A 543 -28.83 8.63 -14.42
C THR A 543 -28.30 7.20 -14.48
N LEU A 544 -29.14 6.25 -14.06
CA LEU A 544 -28.88 4.81 -14.14
C LEU A 544 -29.88 4.19 -15.10
N SER A 545 -29.44 3.24 -15.93
CA SER A 545 -30.34 2.45 -16.78
C SER A 545 -31.15 1.43 -16.00
N GLN A 546 -30.65 1.02 -14.82
CA GLN A 546 -31.28 0.08 -13.92
C GLN A 546 -31.06 0.55 -12.48
N THR A 547 -32.14 0.61 -11.70
CA THR A 547 -32.14 1.07 -10.30
C THR A 547 -32.56 -0.02 -9.32
N SER A 548 -32.90 -1.22 -9.79
CA SER A 548 -33.36 -2.33 -8.95
C SER A 548 -32.58 -3.60 -9.26
N PHE A 549 -32.05 -4.24 -8.23
CA PHE A 549 -31.22 -5.43 -8.36
C PHE A 549 -31.66 -6.50 -7.36
N SER A 550 -31.58 -7.77 -7.77
CA SER A 550 -31.73 -8.87 -6.82
C SER A 550 -30.46 -9.00 -5.98
N LYS A 551 -30.62 -9.36 -4.71
CA LYS A 551 -29.49 -9.69 -3.84
C LYS A 551 -28.70 -10.87 -4.42
N GLN A 552 -27.38 -10.75 -4.48
CA GLN A 552 -26.45 -11.78 -4.95
C GLN A 552 -25.16 -11.72 -4.16
N THR A 553 -24.39 -12.81 -4.10
CA THR A 553 -23.13 -12.88 -3.34
C THR A 553 -22.02 -13.64 -4.08
N SER A 554 -22.22 -13.95 -5.36
CA SER A 554 -21.35 -14.84 -6.13
C SER A 554 -20.20 -14.12 -6.85
N SER A 555 -20.37 -12.84 -7.18
CA SER A 555 -19.40 -12.06 -7.95
C SER A 555 -19.64 -10.57 -7.74
N ASP A 556 -18.63 -9.76 -8.01
CA ASP A 556 -18.76 -8.30 -7.99
C ASP A 556 -19.88 -7.85 -8.94
N LEU A 557 -20.60 -6.80 -8.54
CA LEU A 557 -21.66 -6.19 -9.34
C LEU A 557 -21.19 -4.82 -9.83
N THR A 558 -21.09 -4.65 -11.15
CA THR A 558 -20.86 -3.34 -11.76
C THR A 558 -22.18 -2.75 -12.26
N ILE A 559 -22.48 -1.53 -11.82
CA ILE A 559 -23.69 -0.78 -12.13
C ILE A 559 -23.29 0.41 -12.99
N PRO A 560 -23.64 0.39 -14.29
CA PRO A 560 -23.29 1.49 -15.20
C PRO A 560 -23.94 2.80 -14.79
N ILE A 561 -23.16 3.89 -14.83
CA ILE A 561 -23.63 5.24 -14.53
C ILE A 561 -23.50 6.11 -15.79
N ASN A 562 -24.61 6.72 -16.20
CA ASN A 562 -24.57 7.81 -17.16
C ASN A 562 -24.22 9.10 -16.41
N TYR A 563 -22.92 9.37 -16.27
CA TYR A 563 -22.43 10.57 -15.59
C TYR A 563 -22.89 11.85 -16.30
N ALA A 564 -23.20 12.87 -15.51
CA ALA A 564 -23.65 14.17 -15.98
C ALA A 564 -22.90 15.31 -15.28
N GLY A 565 -21.57 15.33 -15.41
CA GLY A 565 -20.70 16.29 -14.71
C GLY A 565 -19.31 15.71 -14.57
N LEU A 566 -18.85 15.54 -13.33
CA LEU A 566 -17.68 14.72 -13.04
C LEU A 566 -18.04 13.22 -13.14
N SER A 567 -17.07 12.41 -13.56
CA SER A 567 -17.21 10.95 -13.67
C SER A 567 -16.76 10.25 -12.40
N GLU A 568 -17.30 10.69 -11.26
CA GLU A 568 -16.83 10.28 -9.94
C GLU A 568 -17.98 10.25 -8.93
N VAL A 569 -18.10 9.14 -8.21
CA VAL A 569 -18.99 9.00 -7.05
C VAL A 569 -18.27 9.54 -5.82
N ALA A 570 -18.88 10.50 -5.12
CA ALA A 570 -18.31 11.11 -3.92
C ALA A 570 -18.49 10.22 -2.68
N ALA A 571 -19.69 9.66 -2.50
CA ALA A 571 -20.02 8.81 -1.36
C ALA A 571 -21.22 7.90 -1.67
N VAL A 572 -21.37 6.82 -0.90
CA VAL A 572 -22.53 5.92 -0.97
C VAL A 572 -23.20 5.85 0.40
N LYS A 573 -24.41 6.39 0.50
CA LYS A 573 -25.27 6.24 1.69
C LYS A 573 -26.02 4.92 1.63
N ALA A 574 -26.04 4.16 2.71
CA ALA A 574 -26.55 2.79 2.76
C ALA A 574 -27.55 2.62 3.92
N LEU A 575 -28.83 2.47 3.57
CA LEU A 575 -29.92 2.30 4.54
C LEU A 575 -30.83 1.13 4.14
N ASN A 576 -31.43 0.49 5.13
CA ASN A 576 -32.58 -0.37 4.90
C ASN A 576 -33.78 0.50 4.48
N ALA A 577 -34.78 -0.09 3.81
CA ALA A 577 -35.95 0.64 3.32
C ALA A 577 -36.80 1.28 4.44
N ASP A 578 -36.67 0.80 5.69
CA ASP A 578 -37.30 1.40 6.87
C ASP A 578 -36.52 2.60 7.45
N GLY A 579 -35.37 2.94 6.86
CA GLY A 579 -34.50 4.04 7.29
C GLY A 579 -33.45 3.64 8.33
N SER A 580 -33.39 2.37 8.76
CA SER A 580 -32.35 1.88 9.65
C SER A 580 -31.02 1.67 8.93
N TYR A 581 -29.92 1.64 9.70
CA TYR A 581 -28.57 1.47 9.17
C TYR A 581 -28.35 0.04 8.70
N MET A 582 -27.79 -0.14 7.50
CA MET A 582 -27.52 -1.48 6.96
C MET A 582 -26.46 -2.23 7.75
N VAL A 583 -25.44 -1.52 8.23
CA VAL A 583 -24.36 -2.07 9.07
C VAL A 583 -24.62 -1.63 10.51
N SER A 584 -24.98 -2.57 11.38
CA SER A 584 -25.29 -2.26 12.79
C SER A 584 -24.11 -1.60 13.51
N GLY A 585 -22.89 -2.01 13.17
CA GLY A 585 -21.64 -1.43 13.66
C GLY A 585 -21.41 0.02 13.23
N ASP A 586 -22.13 0.54 12.23
CA ASP A 586 -22.01 1.92 11.74
C ASP A 586 -23.11 2.84 12.31
N SER A 587 -24.00 2.34 13.17
CA SER A 587 -25.09 3.13 13.76
C SER A 587 -24.61 4.34 14.57
N TRP A 588 -23.38 4.31 15.09
CA TRP A 588 -22.77 5.44 15.79
C TRP A 588 -22.49 6.63 14.85
N THR A 589 -22.41 6.43 13.53
CA THR A 589 -22.19 7.52 12.57
C THR A 589 -23.36 8.51 12.54
N GLN A 590 -24.50 8.21 13.19
CA GLN A 590 -25.58 9.17 13.46
C GLN A 590 -25.11 10.42 14.23
N TYR A 591 -23.99 10.34 14.94
CA TYR A 591 -23.38 11.45 15.68
C TYR A 591 -22.38 12.26 14.85
N LEU A 592 -22.08 11.82 13.63
CA LEU A 592 -21.24 12.56 12.68
C LEU A 592 -22.04 13.61 11.91
N GLY A 593 -21.33 14.39 11.08
CA GLY A 593 -21.90 15.40 10.22
C GLY A 593 -22.96 14.87 9.24
N PRO A 594 -23.87 15.71 8.72
CA PRO A 594 -24.92 15.27 7.78
C PRO A 594 -24.38 14.55 6.53
N LEU A 595 -23.18 14.91 6.10
CA LEU A 595 -22.47 14.28 4.99
C LEU A 595 -21.95 12.88 5.34
N GLU A 596 -21.78 12.51 6.60
CA GLU A 596 -21.17 11.22 6.97
C GLU A 596 -22.18 10.15 7.43
N GLN A 597 -23.33 10.57 7.95
CA GLN A 597 -24.32 9.67 8.56
C GLN A 597 -24.78 8.53 7.64
N ALA A 598 -24.59 7.28 8.05
CA ALA A 598 -25.03 6.08 7.31
C ALA A 598 -24.36 5.89 5.94
N ARG A 599 -23.12 6.36 5.75
CA ARG A 599 -22.36 6.08 4.53
C ARG A 599 -21.48 4.85 4.72
N TRP A 600 -21.26 4.12 3.63
CA TRP A 600 -20.28 3.05 3.61
C TRP A 600 -18.86 3.59 3.45
N THR A 601 -17.92 2.83 3.99
CA THR A 601 -16.49 2.99 3.73
C THR A 601 -16.13 2.54 2.32
N TYR A 602 -15.21 3.26 1.69
CA TYR A 602 -14.57 2.84 0.45
C TYR A 602 -14.00 1.42 0.59
N ALA A 603 -14.08 0.60 -0.47
CA ALA A 603 -13.90 -0.86 -0.50
C ALA A 603 -15.17 -1.72 -0.23
N SER A 604 -16.20 -1.19 0.44
CA SER A 604 -17.57 -1.76 0.31
C SER A 604 -18.18 -1.39 -1.05
N TRP A 605 -17.59 -0.40 -1.71
CA TRP A 605 -17.85 0.05 -3.06
C TRP A 605 -16.57 0.64 -3.65
N THR A 606 -16.45 0.61 -4.97
CA THR A 606 -15.41 1.32 -5.73
C THR A 606 -16.07 1.97 -6.95
N THR A 607 -15.35 2.86 -7.64
CA THR A 607 -15.90 3.55 -8.81
C THR A 607 -14.86 3.68 -9.92
N SER A 608 -15.35 3.76 -11.15
CA SER A 608 -14.56 4.05 -12.34
C SER A 608 -15.40 4.85 -13.34
N SER A 609 -14.81 5.20 -14.48
CA SER A 609 -15.55 5.77 -15.60
C SER A 609 -16.67 4.86 -16.13
N ALA A 610 -16.63 3.56 -15.84
CA ALA A 610 -17.67 2.61 -16.24
C ALA A 610 -18.88 2.62 -15.30
N GLY A 611 -18.74 3.07 -14.06
CA GLY A 611 -19.81 3.14 -13.07
C GLY A 611 -19.38 2.80 -11.64
N LEU A 612 -20.34 2.36 -10.83
CA LEU A 612 -20.11 1.87 -9.47
C LEU A 612 -19.85 0.37 -9.51
N THR A 613 -18.83 -0.11 -8.80
CA THR A 613 -18.64 -1.53 -8.52
C THR A 613 -18.91 -1.79 -7.04
N ILE A 614 -19.76 -2.76 -6.74
CA ILE A 614 -19.96 -3.28 -5.39
C ILE A 614 -19.25 -4.62 -5.33
N PRO A 615 -18.12 -4.73 -4.62
CA PRO A 615 -17.43 -6.00 -4.45
C PRO A 615 -18.30 -7.05 -3.76
N VAL A 616 -17.96 -8.33 -3.92
CA VAL A 616 -18.66 -9.44 -3.24
C VAL A 616 -18.83 -9.20 -1.73
N SER A 617 -17.83 -8.63 -1.06
CA SER A 617 -17.89 -8.28 0.36
C SER A 617 -19.02 -7.29 0.67
N GLY A 618 -19.15 -6.22 -0.12
CA GLY A 618 -20.25 -5.26 0.00
C GLY A 618 -21.59 -5.92 -0.29
N LEU A 619 -21.67 -6.77 -1.32
CA LEU A 619 -22.89 -7.51 -1.66
C LEU A 619 -23.31 -8.51 -0.55
N GLN A 620 -22.35 -9.12 0.15
CA GLN A 620 -22.63 -9.96 1.32
C GLN A 620 -23.24 -9.17 2.47
N VAL A 621 -22.81 -7.91 2.68
CA VAL A 621 -23.45 -7.00 3.64
C VAL A 621 -24.90 -6.76 3.26
N ILE A 622 -25.18 -6.39 2.00
CA ILE A 622 -26.56 -6.22 1.48
C ILE A 622 -27.38 -7.50 1.71
N ALA A 623 -26.84 -8.66 1.33
CA ALA A 623 -27.55 -9.92 1.48
C ALA A 623 -27.90 -10.24 2.95
N SER A 624 -27.02 -9.87 3.89
CA SER A 624 -27.17 -10.17 5.31
C SER A 624 -28.29 -9.41 6.02
N THR A 625 -28.77 -8.29 5.47
CA THR A 625 -29.81 -7.46 6.13
C THR A 625 -31.16 -8.16 6.20
N GLY A 626 -31.44 -9.09 5.27
CA GLY A 626 -32.72 -9.80 5.18
C GLY A 626 -33.92 -8.90 4.81
N GLN A 627 -33.70 -7.65 4.40
CA GLN A 627 -34.74 -6.67 4.08
C GLN A 627 -34.47 -5.99 2.74
N THR A 628 -35.38 -5.13 2.26
CA THR A 628 -35.07 -4.28 1.11
C THR A 628 -34.04 -3.21 1.52
N ASP A 629 -33.01 -3.03 0.70
CA ASP A 629 -31.93 -2.06 0.95
C ASP A 629 -31.91 -0.95 -0.11
N ILE A 630 -31.47 0.23 0.30
CA ILE A 630 -31.36 1.42 -0.55
C ILE A 630 -29.94 1.97 -0.43
N LEU A 631 -29.22 1.97 -1.56
CA LEU A 631 -27.97 2.69 -1.72
C LEU A 631 -28.26 4.02 -2.44
N THR A 632 -27.87 5.14 -1.83
CA THR A 632 -27.91 6.47 -2.46
C THR A 632 -26.50 6.85 -2.87
N LEU A 633 -26.26 6.94 -4.17
CA LEU A 633 -24.99 7.36 -4.76
C LEU A 633 -24.98 8.88 -4.83
N GLU A 634 -24.01 9.51 -4.19
CA GLU A 634 -23.85 10.96 -4.14
C GLU A 634 -22.69 11.39 -5.06
N PHE A 635 -22.86 12.48 -5.81
CA PHE A 635 -21.86 12.98 -6.77
C PHE A 635 -21.47 14.42 -6.45
N PHE A 636 -20.31 14.87 -6.96
CA PHE A 636 -19.91 16.28 -6.89
C PHE A 636 -20.66 17.14 -7.95
N PRO A 637 -21.12 18.37 -7.63
CA PRO A 637 -21.11 19.00 -6.31
C PRO A 637 -22.02 18.23 -5.35
N ARG A 638 -21.50 17.96 -4.16
CA ARG A 638 -22.17 17.09 -3.20
C ARG A 638 -23.17 17.92 -2.43
N ILE A 639 -24.44 17.79 -2.78
CA ILE A 639 -25.56 18.53 -2.20
C ILE A 639 -26.61 17.50 -1.80
N LEU A 640 -26.85 17.35 -0.50
CA LEU A 640 -27.74 16.32 0.01
C LEU A 640 -29.14 16.43 -0.63
N GLY A 641 -29.61 15.32 -1.20
CA GLY A 641 -30.93 15.22 -1.84
C GLY A 641 -31.06 15.86 -3.23
N GLN A 642 -29.99 16.36 -3.85
CA GLN A 642 -30.05 16.95 -5.20
C GLN A 642 -29.24 16.18 -6.25
N ASN A 643 -27.94 16.01 -6.02
CA ASN A 643 -27.03 15.40 -6.99
C ASN A 643 -26.75 13.94 -6.62
N SER A 644 -27.80 13.13 -6.61
CA SER A 644 -27.75 11.75 -6.17
C SER A 644 -28.76 10.87 -6.90
N VAL A 645 -28.47 9.56 -6.95
CA VAL A 645 -29.38 8.53 -7.48
C VAL A 645 -29.51 7.37 -6.51
N ASN A 646 -30.67 6.71 -6.52
CA ASN A 646 -30.94 5.57 -5.64
C ASN A 646 -30.86 4.25 -6.40
N ILE A 647 -30.36 3.24 -5.71
CA ILE A 647 -30.35 1.85 -6.12
C ILE A 647 -31.03 1.03 -5.02
N THR A 648 -31.95 0.16 -5.41
CA THR A 648 -32.70 -0.71 -4.50
C THR A 648 -32.26 -2.16 -4.69
N PHE A 649 -32.01 -2.85 -3.58
CA PHE A 649 -31.76 -4.29 -3.55
C PHE A 649 -32.93 -5.02 -2.89
N THR A 650 -33.42 -6.08 -3.52
CA THR A 650 -34.53 -6.92 -3.04
C THR A 650 -34.17 -8.39 -3.00
#